data_AF-A0A1B3WQJ2-F1
#
_entry.id   AF-A0A1B3WQJ2-F1
#
_cell.length_a   1.000
_cell.length_b   1.000
_cell.length_c   1.000
_cell.angle_alpha   90.00
_cell.angle_beta   90.00
_cell.angle_gamma   90.00
#
_symmetry.space_group_name_H-M   'P 1'
#
loop_
_entity.id
_entity.type
_entity.pdbx_description
1 polymer ?
#
loop_
_entity_poly.entity_id
_entity_poly.type
_entity_poly.pdbx_seq_one_letter_code
_entity_poly.pdbx_strand_id
1 'polypeptide(L)'
;MAYTALKQMQNKNEELFGKGVGPLHPDRHYDTIDPGLKATALRFLHTRCEGLGFNTEIDALETIEGKFYGTSFLHNQIPYNMQMDINRLCLERELEKFIDSGVAEDAYTIYYCYLEIFFGHYGKSKKMVELLSEFEANGSSLLMKHRDHYSHSVYVFALGLAIYESNATYRSKFKSFYGFDTDTANKDEDRRAACCFLECWGLASLFHDIGYPFELPFEQVLSYFEVGGTNRGKGSLYIAYHDLDALTQLSTEASDHFKKIYGLVFDTVEDLFAYDIFKKLGAAYDFTEEYIYKKIHDKPIAPNSFGYFMDHAYFSATRLYREIETSIGINKINEKHVDALTAILMHNSLFKFAISFYKSERNHKEPLRMESHPLAYLLMLCDELQCWDRTAYGRNSRTELHPMATNFDFKNNAIHAIYYYDKEEQEKIDTFKTEYRRWEDDGEEGKAPRLKAYSDMAEKEQRFAADIEKIVDTSNISLTVIPSTKEADRKNKHTYLSRSNFLHLYDFAVALNARYSYQGSEKNVATSALEKEFEALSLEYQISNINQAKSFARYLDELGCFYTDRPVDYEMITSFTEKQMKVFAPMEHERWIREHISMGWISGNLYETAMLPAEFLKRHGDEITARKALREQLRMHKLAMDGKPKRWEIFAHYEALPEEEKKKDFEPFNSMLKLIKKFDGLRIYRLD
;
A
#
# COMPACT_ATOMS: atom_id res chain seq x y z
N MET A 1 -7.57 8.74 23.35
CA MET A 1 -6.10 8.65 23.24
C MET A 1 -5.84 7.54 22.26
N ALA A 2 -4.92 7.71 21.31
CA ALA A 2 -4.62 6.64 20.36
C ALA A 2 -3.75 5.56 21.03
N TYR A 3 -3.72 4.36 20.48
CA TYR A 3 -2.83 3.28 20.95
C TYR A 3 -3.03 2.89 22.41
N THR A 4 -4.23 2.43 22.73
CA THR A 4 -4.65 2.12 24.11
C THR A 4 -3.88 0.98 24.75
N ALA A 5 -3.44 -0.03 24.00
CA ALA A 5 -2.69 -1.15 24.56
C ALA A 5 -1.26 -0.73 24.94
N LEU A 6 -0.63 0.15 24.13
CA LEU A 6 0.64 0.78 24.53
C LEU A 6 0.47 1.59 25.81
N LYS A 7 -0.62 2.37 25.93
CA LYS A 7 -0.88 3.15 27.15
C LYS A 7 -1.17 2.28 28.38
N GLN A 8 -1.94 1.20 28.21
CA GLN A 8 -2.15 0.22 29.28
C GLN A 8 -0.83 -0.39 29.73
N MET A 9 0.06 -0.72 28.78
CA MET A 9 1.37 -1.26 29.12
C MET A 9 2.23 -0.25 29.86
N GLN A 10 2.24 1.01 29.43
CA GLN A 10 2.90 2.09 30.14
C GLN A 10 2.41 2.18 31.60
N ASN A 11 1.09 2.24 31.83
CA ASN A 11 0.55 2.35 33.19
C ASN A 11 0.98 1.18 34.08
N LYS A 12 0.92 -0.06 33.56
CA LYS A 12 1.37 -1.25 34.29
C LYS A 12 2.87 -1.23 34.59
N ASN A 13 3.69 -0.71 33.67
CA ASN A 13 5.11 -0.56 33.90
C ASN A 13 5.40 0.53 34.95
N GLU A 14 4.65 1.63 34.94
CA GLU A 14 4.79 2.70 35.93
C GLU A 14 4.44 2.25 37.36
N GLU A 15 3.45 1.38 37.51
CA GLU A 15 3.10 0.76 38.78
C GLU A 15 4.21 -0.14 39.32
N LEU A 16 4.89 -0.89 38.44
CA LEU A 16 5.92 -1.85 38.83
C LEU A 16 7.30 -1.21 39.05
N PHE A 17 7.64 -0.20 38.25
CA PHE A 17 9.00 0.30 38.13
C PHE A 17 9.15 1.80 38.39
N GLY A 18 8.05 2.52 38.61
CA GLY A 18 8.02 3.95 38.86
C GLY A 18 7.65 4.79 37.63
N LYS A 19 7.37 6.09 37.86
CA LYS A 19 6.87 7.01 36.83
C LYS A 19 7.85 7.17 35.66
N GLY A 20 7.29 7.36 34.45
CA GLY A 20 8.08 7.60 33.24
C GLY A 20 8.72 6.34 32.66
N VAL A 21 8.31 5.15 33.12
CA VAL A 21 8.82 3.87 32.64
C VAL A 21 7.79 3.20 31.74
N GLY A 22 8.20 2.80 30.55
CA GLY A 22 7.37 2.08 29.60
C GLY A 22 7.28 2.76 28.23
N PRO A 23 6.52 2.17 27.30
CA PRO A 23 6.41 2.68 25.94
C PRO A 23 5.87 4.11 25.94
N LEU A 24 6.48 4.98 25.15
CA LEU A 24 5.92 6.30 24.89
C LEU A 24 4.72 6.18 23.97
N HIS A 25 3.75 7.07 24.20
CA HIS A 25 2.71 7.28 23.21
C HIS A 25 3.36 7.88 21.96
N PRO A 26 3.17 7.29 20.77
CA PRO A 26 3.75 7.81 19.53
C PRO A 26 3.31 9.24 19.24
N ASP A 27 4.21 10.04 18.68
CA ASP A 27 3.92 11.41 18.23
C ASP A 27 2.89 11.39 17.09
N ARG A 28 2.11 12.46 16.97
CA ARG A 28 1.27 12.69 15.79
C ARG A 28 2.10 13.40 14.73
N HIS A 29 2.13 12.83 13.53
CA HIS A 29 2.85 13.37 12.38
C HIS A 29 1.94 14.15 11.41
N TYR A 30 0.82 14.66 11.93
CA TYR A 30 -0.13 15.47 11.18
C TYR A 30 -0.73 16.56 12.04
N ASP A 31 -1.14 17.65 11.38
CA ASP A 31 -1.96 18.67 12.02
C ASP A 31 -3.43 18.20 12.06
N THR A 32 -4.03 18.25 13.25
CA THR A 32 -5.42 17.83 13.48
C THR A 32 -6.46 18.68 12.74
N ILE A 33 -6.12 19.92 12.38
CA ILE A 33 -7.01 20.81 11.64
C ILE A 33 -6.71 20.86 10.14
N ASP A 34 -5.59 20.26 9.70
CA ASP A 34 -5.25 20.17 8.29
C ASP A 34 -6.23 19.21 7.58
N PRO A 35 -6.99 19.72 6.59
CA PRO A 35 -7.91 18.91 5.81
C PRO A 35 -7.24 18.22 4.62
N GLY A 36 -5.91 18.30 4.51
CA GLY A 36 -5.14 17.70 3.43
C GLY A 36 -5.15 16.18 3.45
N LEU A 37 -4.73 15.58 2.32
CA LEU A 37 -4.65 14.12 2.14
C LEU A 37 -3.82 13.44 3.22
N LYS A 38 -2.58 13.88 3.40
CA LYS A 38 -1.66 13.32 4.41
C LYS A 38 -2.30 13.35 5.80
N ALA A 39 -2.71 14.53 6.25
CA ALA A 39 -3.23 14.70 7.60
C ALA A 39 -4.51 13.90 7.85
N THR A 40 -5.40 13.85 6.86
CA THR A 40 -6.69 13.16 6.98
C THR A 40 -6.54 11.64 6.94
N ALA A 41 -5.72 11.10 6.04
CA ALA A 41 -5.42 9.67 5.98
C ALA A 41 -4.69 9.17 7.24
N LEU A 42 -3.71 9.93 7.75
CA LEU A 42 -3.01 9.55 8.98
C LEU A 42 -3.91 9.65 10.21
N ARG A 43 -4.78 10.65 10.28
CA ARG A 43 -5.78 10.78 11.37
C ARG A 43 -6.73 9.59 11.42
N PHE A 44 -7.16 9.06 10.28
CA PHE A 44 -7.95 7.83 10.20
C PHE A 44 -7.25 6.66 10.92
N LEU A 45 -6.02 6.34 10.54
CA LEU A 45 -5.24 5.24 11.11
C LEU A 45 -4.94 5.47 12.60
N HIS A 46 -4.53 6.68 12.95
CA HIS A 46 -4.12 7.04 14.30
C HIS A 46 -5.29 6.97 15.30
N THR A 47 -6.45 7.54 14.95
CA THR A 47 -7.54 7.77 15.90
C THR A 47 -8.77 6.88 15.70
N ARG A 48 -9.13 6.56 14.45
CA ARG A 48 -10.38 5.85 14.16
C ARG A 48 -10.21 4.34 14.11
N CYS A 49 -9.04 3.86 13.70
CA CYS A 49 -8.67 2.44 13.75
C CYS A 49 -8.14 1.99 15.13
N GLU A 50 -8.53 2.65 16.22
CA GLU A 50 -8.19 2.20 17.57
C GLU A 50 -8.84 0.83 17.83
N GLY A 51 -8.04 -0.13 18.33
CA GLY A 51 -8.49 -1.51 18.54
C GLY A 51 -8.40 -2.41 17.30
N LEU A 52 -7.75 -1.96 16.22
CA LEU A 52 -7.50 -2.79 15.03
C LEU A 52 -6.82 -4.10 15.44
N GLY A 53 -7.44 -5.24 15.09
CA GLY A 53 -6.90 -6.57 15.38
C GLY A 53 -6.94 -6.99 16.85
N PHE A 54 -7.52 -6.19 17.75
CA PHE A 54 -7.56 -6.55 19.17
C PHE A 54 -8.40 -7.80 19.41
N ASN A 55 -7.95 -8.63 20.35
CA ASN A 55 -8.63 -9.86 20.70
C ASN A 55 -8.84 -9.95 22.22
N THR A 56 -10.09 -9.86 22.65
CA THR A 56 -10.49 -9.90 24.07
C THR A 56 -10.34 -11.29 24.68
N GLU A 57 -10.47 -12.36 23.89
CA GLU A 57 -10.27 -13.73 24.36
C GLU A 57 -8.79 -13.99 24.66
N ILE A 58 -7.89 -13.53 23.78
CA ILE A 58 -6.45 -13.60 24.01
C ILE A 58 -6.05 -12.74 25.21
N ASP A 59 -6.58 -11.51 25.32
CA ASP A 59 -6.30 -10.62 26.47
C ASP A 59 -6.74 -11.23 27.81
N ALA A 60 -7.92 -11.85 27.85
CA ALA A 60 -8.40 -12.58 29.01
C ALA A 60 -7.51 -13.79 29.33
N LEU A 61 -7.08 -14.54 28.31
CA LEU A 61 -6.17 -15.67 28.47
C LEU A 61 -4.79 -15.24 28.99
N GLU A 62 -4.23 -14.15 28.46
CA GLU A 62 -2.97 -13.56 28.92
C GLU A 62 -3.02 -13.20 30.41
N THR A 63 -4.17 -12.70 30.85
CA THR A 63 -4.43 -12.34 32.26
C THR A 63 -4.54 -13.59 33.14
N ILE A 64 -5.27 -14.62 32.71
CA ILE A 64 -5.49 -15.85 33.48
C ILE A 64 -4.19 -16.64 33.63
N GLU A 65 -3.46 -16.83 32.53
CA GLU A 65 -2.24 -17.63 32.52
C GLU A 65 -1.02 -16.84 32.99
N GLY A 66 -1.14 -15.52 33.08
CA GLY A 66 -0.03 -14.64 33.42
C GLY A 66 1.10 -14.79 32.41
N LYS A 67 0.79 -14.97 31.12
CA LYS A 67 1.73 -15.13 30.01
C LYS A 67 1.29 -14.22 28.87
N PHE A 68 2.25 -13.67 28.12
CA PHE A 68 1.94 -12.91 26.92
C PHE A 68 2.01 -13.79 25.68
N TYR A 69 1.16 -13.48 24.69
CA TYR A 69 1.02 -14.18 23.42
C TYR A 69 1.47 -13.33 22.23
N GLY A 70 1.72 -12.03 22.43
CA GLY A 70 2.26 -11.17 21.39
C GLY A 70 3.73 -11.40 21.10
N THR A 71 4.10 -11.11 19.85
CA THR A 71 5.47 -11.23 19.32
C THR A 71 6.08 -9.85 19.15
N SER A 72 7.34 -9.71 19.56
CA SER A 72 8.19 -8.56 19.28
C SER A 72 9.47 -9.07 18.59
N PHE A 73 10.63 -8.98 19.24
CA PHE A 73 11.86 -9.59 18.74
C PHE A 73 11.78 -11.13 18.79
N LEU A 74 11.09 -11.65 19.79
CA LEU A 74 10.77 -13.07 19.99
C LEU A 74 9.28 -13.22 20.36
N HIS A 75 8.80 -14.45 20.29
CA HIS A 75 7.45 -14.82 20.71
C HIS A 75 7.26 -14.66 22.22
N ASN A 76 6.04 -14.36 22.65
CA ASN A 76 5.62 -14.26 24.06
C ASN A 76 6.35 -13.16 24.86
N GLN A 77 6.71 -12.05 24.22
CA GLN A 77 7.45 -10.95 24.87
C GLN A 77 6.57 -9.78 25.29
N ILE A 78 5.53 -9.48 24.53
CA ILE A 78 4.63 -8.34 24.75
C ILE A 78 3.17 -8.81 24.65
N PRO A 79 2.21 -8.11 25.26
CA PRO A 79 0.79 -8.41 25.10
C PRO A 79 0.38 -8.44 23.62
N TYR A 80 -0.55 -9.32 23.26
CA TYR A 80 -1.04 -9.42 21.87
C TYR A 80 -1.64 -8.10 21.37
N ASN A 81 -2.48 -7.45 22.16
CA ASN A 81 -3.07 -6.16 21.77
C ASN A 81 -2.01 -5.05 21.65
N MET A 82 -0.90 -5.14 22.38
CA MET A 82 0.24 -4.22 22.21
C MET A 82 0.94 -4.45 20.86
N GLN A 83 1.11 -5.71 20.44
CA GLN A 83 1.61 -6.03 19.10
C GLN A 83 0.71 -5.44 18.01
N MET A 84 -0.61 -5.54 18.16
CA MET A 84 -1.55 -4.99 17.17
C MET A 84 -1.49 -3.46 17.08
N ASP A 85 -1.34 -2.77 18.21
CA ASP A 85 -1.08 -1.32 18.24
C ASP A 85 0.23 -0.97 17.52
N ILE A 86 1.30 -1.74 17.72
CA ILE A 86 2.59 -1.56 17.04
C ILE A 86 2.44 -1.79 15.54
N ASN A 87 1.73 -2.84 15.12
CA ASN A 87 1.51 -3.13 13.70
C ASN A 87 0.77 -1.98 12.99
N ARG A 88 -0.26 -1.42 13.64
CA ARG A 88 -0.98 -0.24 13.15
C ARG A 88 -0.07 0.99 13.05
N LEU A 89 0.83 1.20 14.02
CA LEU A 89 1.81 2.27 13.98
C LEU A 89 2.80 2.11 12.82
N CYS A 90 3.21 0.89 12.49
CA CYS A 90 4.01 0.62 11.30
C CYS A 90 3.28 1.10 10.03
N LEU A 91 2.01 0.72 9.84
CA LEU A 91 1.22 1.15 8.69
C LEU A 91 1.06 2.68 8.63
N GLU A 92 0.79 3.35 9.76
CA GLU A 92 0.69 4.82 9.82
C GLU A 92 1.98 5.49 9.36
N ARG A 93 3.13 5.03 9.86
CA ARG A 93 4.44 5.62 9.53
C ARG A 93 4.87 5.36 8.10
N GLU A 94 4.66 4.15 7.60
CA GLU A 94 5.01 3.84 6.23
C GLU A 94 4.12 4.63 5.26
N LEU A 95 2.83 4.84 5.59
CA LEU A 95 1.94 5.69 4.78
C LEU A 95 2.40 7.15 4.77
N GLU A 96 2.86 7.66 5.91
CA GLU A 96 3.45 9.00 6.01
C GLU A 96 4.62 9.15 5.02
N LYS A 97 5.58 8.21 5.06
CA LYS A 97 6.76 8.22 4.18
C LYS A 97 6.36 8.18 2.70
N PHE A 98 5.43 7.30 2.34
CA PHE A 98 4.98 7.18 0.96
C PHE A 98 4.32 8.46 0.45
N ILE A 99 3.44 9.10 1.22
CA ILE A 99 2.77 10.33 0.78
C ILE A 99 3.79 11.47 0.57
N ASP A 100 4.86 11.50 1.36
CA ASP A 100 5.91 12.52 1.23
C ASP A 100 6.84 12.27 0.03
N SER A 101 7.08 11.00 -0.34
CA SER A 101 8.06 10.63 -1.38
C SER A 101 7.44 10.30 -2.74
N GLY A 102 6.27 9.66 -2.76
CA GLY A 102 5.60 9.14 -3.96
C GLY A 102 6.38 8.05 -4.70
N VAL A 103 7.34 7.36 -4.07
CA VAL A 103 8.18 6.35 -4.74
C VAL A 103 7.71 4.92 -4.49
N ALA A 104 7.93 4.05 -5.47
CA ALA A 104 7.48 2.66 -5.44
C ALA A 104 8.08 1.86 -4.27
N GLU A 105 9.33 2.15 -3.86
CA GLU A 105 9.95 1.48 -2.71
C GLU A 105 9.26 1.81 -1.37
N ASP A 106 8.62 2.98 -1.26
CA ASP A 106 7.80 3.35 -0.10
C ASP A 106 6.36 2.81 -0.23
N ALA A 107 5.82 2.74 -1.46
CA ALA A 107 4.55 2.06 -1.69
C ALA A 107 4.60 0.61 -1.20
N TYR A 108 5.75 -0.06 -1.41
CA TYR A 108 5.97 -1.44 -1.02
C TYR A 108 5.69 -1.72 0.45
N THR A 109 6.20 -0.89 1.35
CA THR A 109 6.03 -1.13 2.79
C THR A 109 4.57 -1.02 3.24
N ILE A 110 3.70 -0.35 2.47
CA ILE A 110 2.25 -0.33 2.69
C ILE A 110 1.62 -1.67 2.40
N TYR A 111 1.91 -2.26 1.22
CA TYR A 111 1.45 -3.60 0.87
C TYR A 111 1.94 -4.62 1.91
N TYR A 112 3.21 -4.53 2.29
CA TYR A 112 3.80 -5.43 3.27
C TYR A 112 3.09 -5.33 4.62
N CYS A 113 2.91 -4.11 5.16
CA CYS A 113 2.18 -3.89 6.41
C CYS A 113 0.75 -4.41 6.32
N TYR A 114 0.05 -4.11 5.23
CA TYR A 114 -1.33 -4.54 5.03
C TYR A 114 -1.46 -6.07 5.06
N LEU A 115 -0.59 -6.78 4.34
CA LEU A 115 -0.61 -8.23 4.29
C LEU A 115 -0.24 -8.88 5.62
N GLU A 116 0.75 -8.35 6.32
CA GLU A 116 1.09 -8.85 7.65
C GLU A 116 -0.04 -8.63 8.67
N ILE A 117 -0.77 -7.51 8.57
CA ILE A 117 -1.89 -7.21 9.47
C ILE A 117 -3.10 -8.14 9.21
N PHE A 118 -3.49 -8.35 7.95
CA PHE A 118 -4.78 -9.00 7.63
C PHE A 118 -4.66 -10.45 7.14
N PHE A 119 -3.52 -10.85 6.56
CA PHE A 119 -3.34 -12.18 5.96
C PHE A 119 -2.49 -13.12 6.82
N GLY A 120 -1.60 -12.56 7.63
CA GLY A 120 -0.73 -13.30 8.54
C GLY A 120 0.36 -14.07 7.81
N HIS A 121 1.61 -13.63 8.00
CA HIS A 121 2.83 -14.11 7.36
C HIS A 121 2.91 -13.84 5.86
N TYR A 122 3.77 -12.89 5.50
CA TYR A 122 4.10 -12.48 4.15
C TYR A 122 4.41 -13.66 3.22
N GLY A 123 5.11 -14.69 3.70
CA GLY A 123 5.46 -15.88 2.91
C GLY A 123 4.27 -16.56 2.22
N LYS A 124 3.06 -16.48 2.81
CA LYS A 124 1.84 -17.05 2.21
C LYS A 124 1.26 -16.21 1.09
N SER A 125 1.39 -14.88 1.18
CA SER A 125 0.90 -13.88 0.23
C SER A 125 2.01 -13.31 -0.67
N LYS A 126 3.24 -13.85 -0.56
CA LYS A 126 4.46 -13.37 -1.25
C LYS A 126 4.25 -13.29 -2.77
N LYS A 127 3.60 -14.31 -3.34
CA LYS A 127 3.26 -14.37 -4.76
C LYS A 127 2.40 -13.19 -5.22
N MET A 128 1.51 -12.67 -4.37
CA MET A 128 0.62 -11.57 -4.72
C MET A 128 1.38 -10.27 -5.01
N VAL A 129 2.42 -9.99 -4.22
CA VAL A 129 3.22 -8.77 -4.34
C VAL A 129 4.35 -8.95 -5.36
N GLU A 130 4.90 -10.16 -5.47
CA GLU A 130 5.90 -10.49 -6.50
C GLU A 130 5.36 -10.31 -7.91
N LEU A 131 4.17 -10.86 -8.20
CA LEU A 131 3.52 -10.73 -9.50
C LEU A 131 3.29 -9.26 -9.90
N LEU A 132 2.94 -8.42 -8.92
CA LEU A 132 2.79 -6.98 -9.11
C LEU A 132 4.12 -6.28 -9.41
N SER A 133 5.15 -6.57 -8.62
CA SER A 133 6.42 -5.84 -8.71
C SER A 133 7.31 -6.27 -9.86
N GLU A 134 7.38 -7.57 -10.19
CA GLU A 134 8.15 -8.05 -11.34
C GLU A 134 7.62 -7.45 -12.64
N PHE A 135 6.32 -7.22 -12.67
CA PHE A 135 5.61 -6.73 -13.83
C PHE A 135 5.82 -5.23 -14.07
N GLU A 136 5.65 -4.39 -13.05
CA GLU A 136 5.90 -2.94 -13.14
C GLU A 136 7.36 -2.64 -13.53
N ALA A 137 8.31 -3.45 -13.07
CA ALA A 137 9.72 -3.26 -13.39
C ALA A 137 10.08 -3.63 -14.83
N ASN A 138 9.42 -4.63 -15.43
CA ASN A 138 9.84 -5.25 -16.69
C ASN A 138 8.92 -4.98 -17.89
N GLY A 139 7.60 -4.89 -17.68
CA GLY A 139 6.61 -4.75 -18.77
C GLY A 139 6.27 -3.31 -19.15
N SER A 140 6.52 -2.38 -18.24
CA SER A 140 6.03 -0.99 -18.29
C SER A 140 6.53 -0.16 -19.47
N SER A 141 7.76 -0.41 -19.94
CA SER A 141 8.38 0.34 -21.06
C SER A 141 7.93 -0.09 -22.46
N LEU A 142 7.22 -1.22 -22.58
CA LEU A 142 6.83 -1.81 -23.87
C LEU A 142 5.49 -1.29 -24.41
N LEU A 143 4.79 -0.43 -23.65
CA LEU A 143 3.43 0.00 -23.95
C LEU A 143 3.34 1.42 -24.51
N MET A 144 2.23 1.71 -25.20
CA MET A 144 1.95 3.05 -25.74
C MET A 144 1.45 4.03 -24.68
N LYS A 145 0.64 3.55 -23.71
CA LYS A 145 0.05 4.34 -22.62
C LYS A 145 0.19 3.53 -21.33
N HIS A 146 1.16 3.87 -20.50
CA HIS A 146 1.38 3.18 -19.23
C HIS A 146 2.07 4.09 -18.23
N ARG A 147 1.60 4.01 -16.98
CA ARG A 147 2.03 4.85 -15.89
C ARG A 147 2.01 4.02 -14.61
N ASP A 148 2.95 4.26 -13.70
CA ASP A 148 3.08 3.55 -12.42
C ASP A 148 1.71 3.24 -11.79
N HIS A 149 1.38 1.95 -11.69
CA HIS A 149 0.15 1.44 -11.06
C HIS A 149 0.35 1.09 -9.58
N TYR A 150 1.60 0.89 -9.17
CA TYR A 150 1.94 0.49 -7.82
C TYR A 150 1.77 1.63 -6.83
N SER A 151 2.39 2.78 -7.13
CA SER A 151 2.22 4.01 -6.35
C SER A 151 0.78 4.56 -6.48
N HIS A 152 0.18 4.41 -7.66
CA HIS A 152 -1.22 4.78 -7.91
C HIS A 152 -2.16 4.10 -6.92
N SER A 153 -2.08 2.77 -6.78
CA SER A 153 -2.95 2.01 -5.87
C SER A 153 -2.79 2.41 -4.40
N VAL A 154 -1.58 2.80 -3.97
CA VAL A 154 -1.37 3.33 -2.61
C VAL A 154 -1.93 4.73 -2.43
N TYR A 155 -1.87 5.59 -3.46
CA TYR A 155 -2.57 6.88 -3.43
C TYR A 155 -4.10 6.71 -3.43
N VAL A 156 -4.64 5.75 -4.19
CA VAL A 156 -6.07 5.37 -4.15
C VAL A 156 -6.45 4.92 -2.75
N PHE A 157 -5.63 4.06 -2.13
CA PHE A 157 -5.80 3.65 -0.73
C PHE A 157 -5.87 4.87 0.20
N ALA A 158 -4.88 5.77 0.13
CA ALA A 158 -4.82 6.98 0.95
C ALA A 158 -6.02 7.92 0.75
N LEU A 159 -6.48 8.10 -0.48
CA LEU A 159 -7.68 8.89 -0.80
C LEU A 159 -8.92 8.32 -0.10
N GLY A 160 -9.10 7.00 -0.16
CA GLY A 160 -10.25 6.38 0.49
C GLY A 160 -10.21 6.50 2.01
N LEU A 161 -9.03 6.41 2.63
CA LEU A 161 -8.88 6.68 4.07
C LEU A 161 -9.26 8.13 4.40
N ALA A 162 -8.82 9.08 3.58
CA ALA A 162 -9.11 10.49 3.78
C ALA A 162 -10.61 10.81 3.60
N ILE A 163 -11.26 10.22 2.59
CA ILE A 163 -12.70 10.38 2.35
C ILE A 163 -13.50 9.74 3.48
N TYR A 164 -13.15 8.53 3.93
CA TYR A 164 -13.83 7.92 5.07
C TYR A 164 -13.69 8.78 6.33
N GLU A 165 -12.51 9.31 6.62
CA GLU A 165 -12.29 10.16 7.81
C GLU A 165 -13.03 11.50 7.75
N SER A 166 -13.13 12.11 6.57
CA SER A 166 -13.70 13.45 6.41
C SER A 166 -15.20 13.48 6.11
N ASN A 167 -15.71 12.51 5.34
CA ASN A 167 -17.10 12.52 4.85
C ASN A 167 -18.03 11.70 5.75
N ALA A 168 -18.83 12.40 6.57
CA ALA A 168 -19.77 11.76 7.50
C ALA A 168 -20.90 11.00 6.78
N THR A 169 -21.34 11.49 5.62
CA THR A 169 -22.40 10.85 4.83
C THR A 169 -21.92 9.49 4.33
N TYR A 170 -20.74 9.44 3.72
CA TYR A 170 -20.13 8.19 3.24
C TYR A 170 -19.98 7.18 4.38
N ARG A 171 -19.43 7.60 5.54
CA ARG A 171 -19.33 6.72 6.72
C ARG A 171 -20.69 6.17 7.15
N SER A 172 -21.71 7.00 7.20
CA SER A 172 -23.06 6.57 7.60
C SER A 172 -23.63 5.55 6.61
N LYS A 173 -23.40 5.73 5.30
CA LYS A 173 -23.86 4.78 4.28
C LYS A 173 -23.09 3.47 4.33
N PHE A 174 -21.77 3.53 4.51
CA PHE A 174 -20.92 2.35 4.74
C PHE A 174 -21.40 1.55 5.97
N LYS A 175 -21.58 2.23 7.12
CA LYS A 175 -22.07 1.59 8.35
C LYS A 175 -23.42 0.90 8.14
N SER A 176 -24.37 1.62 7.55
CA SER A 176 -25.70 1.08 7.26
C SER A 176 -25.63 -0.13 6.34
N PHE A 177 -24.76 -0.11 5.32
CA PHE A 177 -24.60 -1.20 4.37
C PHE A 177 -24.03 -2.46 5.02
N TYR A 178 -23.03 -2.32 5.90
CA TYR A 178 -22.38 -3.45 6.59
C TYR A 178 -23.02 -3.80 7.95
N GLY A 179 -24.15 -3.19 8.30
CA GLY A 179 -24.91 -3.51 9.52
C GLY A 179 -24.29 -3.00 10.82
N PHE A 180 -23.44 -1.96 10.76
CA PHE A 180 -22.92 -1.27 11.94
C PHE A 180 -23.89 -0.20 12.44
N ASP A 181 -23.77 0.14 13.73
CA ASP A 181 -24.52 1.24 14.34
C ASP A 181 -24.16 2.59 13.68
N THR A 182 -25.18 3.29 13.22
CA THR A 182 -25.05 4.62 12.58
C THR A 182 -25.03 5.76 13.60
N ASP A 183 -25.33 5.50 14.87
CA ASP A 183 -25.19 6.49 15.94
C ASP A 183 -23.72 6.89 16.12
N THR A 184 -23.45 8.17 15.86
CA THR A 184 -22.12 8.76 16.01
C THR A 184 -21.67 8.90 17.47
N ALA A 185 -22.58 8.78 18.44
CA ALA A 185 -22.24 8.74 19.86
C ALA A 185 -21.58 7.40 20.27
N ASN A 186 -21.86 6.31 19.54
CA ASN A 186 -21.30 5.00 19.79
C ASN A 186 -19.89 4.87 19.20
N LYS A 187 -18.89 5.33 19.96
CA LYS A 187 -17.49 5.36 19.52
C LYS A 187 -16.90 3.98 19.28
N ASP A 188 -17.31 2.96 20.03
CA ASP A 188 -16.75 1.62 19.89
C ASP A 188 -17.23 0.96 18.59
N GLU A 189 -18.52 1.09 18.25
CA GLU A 189 -19.02 0.64 16.95
C GLU A 189 -18.46 1.47 15.79
N ASP A 190 -18.22 2.79 15.96
CA ASP A 190 -17.52 3.61 14.96
C ASP A 190 -16.11 3.09 14.66
N ARG A 191 -15.36 2.72 15.71
CA ARG A 191 -14.02 2.14 15.57
C ARG A 191 -14.04 0.77 14.92
N ARG A 192 -14.99 -0.09 15.30
CA ARG A 192 -15.17 -1.41 14.66
C ARG A 192 -15.50 -1.27 13.17
N ALA A 193 -16.39 -0.34 12.81
CA ALA A 193 -16.71 -0.04 11.42
C ALA A 193 -15.48 0.47 10.65
N ALA A 194 -14.67 1.34 11.25
CA ALA A 194 -13.44 1.83 10.64
C ALA A 194 -12.36 0.75 10.47
N CYS A 195 -12.19 -0.14 11.44
CA CYS A 195 -11.28 -1.28 11.32
C CYS A 195 -11.73 -2.23 10.19
N CYS A 196 -13.04 -2.51 10.12
CA CYS A 196 -13.64 -3.29 9.04
C CYS A 196 -13.48 -2.60 7.68
N PHE A 197 -13.65 -1.28 7.62
CA PHE A 197 -13.41 -0.51 6.40
C PHE A 197 -11.95 -0.64 5.96
N LEU A 198 -10.97 -0.47 6.86
CA LEU A 198 -9.55 -0.58 6.53
C LEU A 198 -9.20 -1.92 5.89
N GLU A 199 -9.75 -3.02 6.42
CA GLU A 199 -9.59 -4.37 5.87
C GLU A 199 -10.23 -4.49 4.48
N CYS A 200 -11.51 -4.12 4.32
CA CYS A 200 -12.19 -4.33 3.04
C CYS A 200 -11.69 -3.35 1.96
N TRP A 201 -11.39 -2.12 2.36
CA TRP A 201 -10.86 -1.08 1.49
C TRP A 201 -9.44 -1.37 1.06
N GLY A 202 -8.55 -1.80 1.96
CA GLY A 202 -7.18 -2.15 1.57
C GLY A 202 -7.16 -3.31 0.57
N LEU A 203 -8.04 -4.30 0.72
CA LEU A 203 -8.27 -5.33 -0.30
C LEU A 203 -8.69 -4.74 -1.65
N ALA A 204 -9.69 -3.86 -1.67
CA ALA A 204 -10.20 -3.27 -2.90
C ALA A 204 -9.18 -2.33 -3.56
N SER A 205 -8.60 -1.39 -2.82
CA SER A 205 -7.77 -0.30 -3.37
C SER A 205 -6.34 -0.72 -3.68
N LEU A 206 -5.71 -1.56 -2.86
CA LEU A 206 -4.31 -1.96 -3.11
C LEU A 206 -4.22 -2.97 -4.24
N PHE A 207 -5.27 -3.78 -4.46
CA PHE A 207 -5.20 -4.92 -5.38
C PHE A 207 -6.11 -4.80 -6.62
N HIS A 208 -6.75 -3.66 -6.86
CA HIS A 208 -7.62 -3.49 -8.04
C HIS A 208 -6.89 -3.62 -9.39
N ASP A 209 -5.61 -3.31 -9.41
CA ASP A 209 -4.77 -3.29 -10.61
C ASP A 209 -3.88 -4.53 -10.78
N ILE A 210 -4.02 -5.57 -9.93
CA ILE A 210 -3.14 -6.76 -10.02
C ILE A 210 -3.32 -7.61 -11.28
N GLY A 211 -4.40 -7.38 -12.02
CA GLY A 211 -4.75 -8.07 -13.26
C GLY A 211 -4.09 -7.48 -14.51
N TYR A 212 -3.35 -6.38 -14.41
CA TYR A 212 -2.65 -5.78 -15.56
C TYR A 212 -1.74 -6.75 -16.33
N PRO A 213 -1.06 -7.74 -15.70
CA PRO A 213 -0.31 -8.77 -16.42
C PRO A 213 -1.09 -9.54 -17.50
N PHE A 214 -2.41 -9.56 -17.41
CA PHE A 214 -3.29 -10.18 -18.40
C PHE A 214 -3.75 -9.19 -19.49
N GLU A 215 -3.85 -7.90 -19.19
CA GLU A 215 -4.24 -6.88 -20.16
C GLU A 215 -3.07 -6.48 -21.08
N LEU A 216 -1.85 -6.40 -20.57
CA LEU A 216 -0.76 -5.83 -21.36
C LEU A 216 -0.31 -6.63 -22.58
N PRO A 217 -0.18 -7.98 -22.53
CA PRO A 217 0.17 -8.73 -23.73
C PRO A 217 -0.82 -8.48 -24.86
N PHE A 218 -2.10 -8.34 -24.51
CA PHE A 218 -3.16 -7.98 -25.43
C PHE A 218 -2.96 -6.58 -26.03
N GLU A 219 -2.72 -5.56 -25.19
CA GLU A 219 -2.45 -4.19 -25.66
C GLU A 219 -1.19 -4.10 -26.53
N GLN A 220 -0.15 -4.87 -26.19
CA GLN A 220 1.09 -4.92 -26.97
C GLN A 220 0.83 -5.47 -28.37
N VAL A 221 0.08 -6.58 -28.50
CA VAL A 221 -0.28 -7.13 -29.81
C VAL A 221 -1.14 -6.16 -30.61
N LEU A 222 -2.15 -5.54 -29.99
CA LEU A 222 -3.02 -4.58 -30.68
C LEU A 222 -2.27 -3.35 -31.18
N SER A 223 -1.24 -2.88 -30.46
CA SER A 223 -0.48 -1.69 -30.83
C SER A 223 0.18 -1.80 -32.22
N TYR A 224 0.48 -3.02 -32.70
CA TYR A 224 1.01 -3.24 -34.07
C TYR A 224 -0.01 -2.90 -35.16
N PHE A 225 -1.31 -2.89 -34.84
CA PHE A 225 -2.39 -2.58 -35.77
C PHE A 225 -2.86 -1.13 -35.67
N GLU A 226 -2.31 -0.35 -34.74
CA GLU A 226 -2.64 1.07 -34.53
C GLU A 226 -1.63 2.01 -35.22
N VAL A 227 -0.73 1.46 -36.04
CA VAL A 227 0.33 2.21 -36.73
C VAL A 227 -0.23 2.94 -37.96
N GLY A 228 0.10 4.23 -38.10
CA GLY A 228 -0.30 5.02 -39.27
C GLY A 228 -1.72 5.58 -39.23
N GLY A 229 -2.34 5.63 -38.04
CA GLY A 229 -3.67 6.22 -37.85
C GLY A 229 -4.83 5.25 -38.04
N THR A 230 -4.56 3.95 -38.19
CA THR A 230 -5.57 2.89 -38.13
C THR A 230 -6.05 2.71 -36.69
N ASN A 231 -7.36 2.55 -36.49
CA ASN A 231 -7.92 2.23 -35.17
C ASN A 231 -7.92 0.70 -34.97
N ARG A 232 -7.73 0.24 -33.73
CA ARG A 232 -8.00 -1.16 -33.35
C ARG A 232 -9.44 -1.55 -33.73
N GLY A 233 -9.63 -2.78 -34.20
CA GLY A 233 -10.96 -3.23 -34.62
C GLY A 233 -10.97 -4.48 -35.49
N LYS A 234 -12.02 -4.59 -36.31
CA LYS A 234 -12.17 -5.70 -37.26
C LYS A 234 -10.97 -5.74 -38.22
N GLY A 235 -10.21 -6.83 -38.16
CA GLY A 235 -8.96 -7.00 -38.92
C GLY A 235 -7.69 -6.94 -38.06
N SER A 236 -7.79 -6.52 -36.80
CA SER A 236 -6.69 -6.62 -35.83
C SER A 236 -6.57 -8.05 -35.31
N LEU A 237 -5.34 -8.55 -35.18
CA LEU A 237 -5.06 -9.75 -34.38
C LEU A 237 -5.12 -9.37 -32.90
N TYR A 238 -5.66 -10.27 -32.07
CA TYR A 238 -5.76 -10.06 -30.63
C TYR A 238 -5.58 -11.40 -29.89
N ILE A 239 -5.26 -11.31 -28.60
CA ILE A 239 -5.13 -12.45 -27.69
C ILE A 239 -6.45 -12.65 -26.94
N ALA A 240 -6.82 -13.89 -26.67
CA ALA A 240 -7.89 -14.25 -25.75
C ALA A 240 -7.41 -15.37 -24.83
N TYR A 241 -7.98 -15.46 -23.64
CA TYR A 241 -7.62 -16.49 -22.66
C TYR A 241 -8.63 -17.63 -22.71
N HIS A 242 -8.13 -18.87 -22.72
CA HIS A 242 -8.93 -20.10 -22.65
C HIS A 242 -8.55 -20.90 -21.39
N ASP A 243 -9.30 -21.98 -21.11
CA ASP A 243 -9.09 -22.86 -19.94
C ASP A 243 -9.11 -22.11 -18.60
N LEU A 244 -10.11 -21.24 -18.44
CA LEU A 244 -10.26 -20.35 -17.28
C LEU A 244 -10.64 -21.08 -15.98
N ASP A 245 -11.03 -22.35 -16.05
CA ASP A 245 -11.42 -23.17 -14.90
C ASP A 245 -10.35 -23.16 -13.80
N ALA A 246 -9.07 -23.12 -14.18
CA ALA A 246 -7.96 -23.01 -13.23
C ALA A 246 -8.06 -21.75 -12.34
N LEU A 247 -8.65 -20.68 -12.85
CA LEU A 247 -8.87 -19.42 -12.17
C LEU A 247 -10.27 -19.33 -11.56
N THR A 248 -11.29 -19.87 -12.22
CA THR A 248 -12.70 -19.60 -11.88
C THR A 248 -13.42 -20.73 -11.15
N GLN A 249 -13.02 -21.98 -11.32
CA GLN A 249 -13.74 -23.14 -10.77
C GLN A 249 -13.71 -23.19 -9.24
N LEU A 250 -14.85 -23.16 -8.57
CA LEU A 250 -14.91 -23.32 -7.12
C LEU A 250 -14.64 -24.78 -6.74
N SER A 251 -13.88 -24.98 -5.67
CA SER A 251 -13.75 -26.30 -5.03
C SER A 251 -15.09 -26.68 -4.39
N THR A 252 -15.31 -27.98 -4.13
CA THR A 252 -16.52 -28.43 -3.41
C THR A 252 -16.63 -27.76 -2.03
N GLU A 253 -15.49 -27.59 -1.35
CA GLU A 253 -15.41 -26.93 -0.05
C GLU A 253 -15.82 -25.46 -0.14
N ALA A 254 -15.37 -24.73 -1.17
CA ALA A 254 -15.76 -23.34 -1.41
C ALA A 254 -17.23 -23.22 -1.79
N SER A 255 -17.73 -24.11 -2.65
CA SER A 255 -19.15 -24.14 -3.03
C SER A 255 -20.05 -24.38 -1.81
N ASP A 256 -19.71 -25.35 -0.95
CA ASP A 256 -20.44 -25.62 0.30
C ASP A 256 -20.36 -24.45 1.29
N HIS A 257 -19.22 -23.75 1.33
CA HIS A 257 -19.05 -22.56 2.17
C HIS A 257 -19.94 -21.41 1.71
N PHE A 258 -19.92 -21.07 0.41
CA PHE A 258 -20.78 -20.01 -0.13
C PHE A 258 -22.27 -20.38 -0.09
N LYS A 259 -22.61 -21.66 -0.18
CA LYS A 259 -23.98 -22.13 0.06
C LYS A 259 -24.48 -21.83 1.46
N LYS A 260 -23.62 -21.89 2.48
CA LYS A 260 -23.99 -21.49 3.85
C LYS A 260 -24.21 -19.99 3.99
N ILE A 261 -23.44 -19.19 3.25
CA ILE A 261 -23.52 -17.72 3.29
C ILE A 261 -24.74 -17.22 2.52
N TYR A 262 -24.90 -17.65 1.27
CA TYR A 262 -25.89 -17.12 0.33
C TYR A 262 -27.13 -18.00 0.16
N GLY A 263 -27.12 -19.24 0.66
CA GLY A 263 -28.22 -20.19 0.45
C GLY A 263 -28.26 -20.82 -0.95
N LEU A 264 -27.28 -20.53 -1.80
CA LEU A 264 -27.20 -20.97 -3.20
C LEU A 264 -25.86 -21.67 -3.48
N VAL A 265 -25.88 -22.62 -4.42
CA VAL A 265 -24.68 -23.33 -4.88
C VAL A 265 -24.09 -22.54 -6.04
N PHE A 266 -22.78 -22.35 -6.02
CA PHE A 266 -22.02 -21.72 -7.10
C PHE A 266 -20.97 -22.70 -7.59
N ASP A 267 -20.86 -22.84 -8.92
CA ASP A 267 -19.85 -23.71 -9.54
C ASP A 267 -18.57 -22.93 -9.83
N THR A 268 -18.69 -21.64 -10.14
CA THR A 268 -17.56 -20.75 -10.42
C THR A 268 -17.61 -19.45 -9.60
N VAL A 269 -16.46 -18.79 -9.47
CA VAL A 269 -16.37 -17.44 -8.90
C VAL A 269 -17.12 -16.42 -9.76
N GLU A 270 -17.28 -16.66 -11.07
CA GLU A 270 -18.02 -15.80 -11.97
C GLU A 270 -19.52 -15.83 -11.63
N ASP A 271 -20.07 -17.00 -11.33
CA ASP A 271 -21.45 -17.16 -10.85
C ASP A 271 -21.65 -16.38 -9.54
N LEU A 272 -20.73 -16.54 -8.60
CA LEU A 272 -20.77 -15.85 -7.31
C LEU A 272 -20.75 -14.33 -7.49
N PHE A 273 -19.85 -13.81 -8.33
CA PHE A 273 -19.74 -12.37 -8.59
C PHE A 273 -20.98 -11.84 -9.34
N ALA A 274 -21.48 -12.58 -10.32
CA ALA A 274 -22.68 -12.21 -11.07
C ALA A 274 -23.89 -12.09 -10.15
N TYR A 275 -24.11 -13.09 -9.29
CA TYR A 275 -25.19 -13.08 -8.30
C TYR A 275 -25.06 -11.91 -7.33
N ASP A 276 -23.85 -11.70 -6.79
CA ASP A 276 -23.59 -10.64 -5.82
C ASP A 276 -23.84 -9.23 -6.39
N ILE A 277 -23.39 -8.98 -7.62
CA ILE A 277 -23.64 -7.73 -8.34
C ILE A 277 -25.12 -7.57 -8.68
N PHE A 278 -25.76 -8.63 -9.18
CA PHE A 278 -27.19 -8.62 -9.53
C PHE A 278 -28.07 -8.31 -8.32
N LYS A 279 -27.80 -8.93 -7.17
CA LYS A 279 -28.52 -8.69 -5.91
C LYS A 279 -28.48 -7.22 -5.50
N LYS A 280 -27.35 -6.53 -5.72
CA LYS A 280 -27.15 -5.13 -5.35
C LYS A 280 -27.71 -4.14 -6.38
N LEU A 281 -27.52 -4.42 -7.67
CA LEU A 281 -27.69 -3.44 -8.75
C LEU A 281 -28.72 -3.81 -9.81
N GLY A 282 -29.11 -5.08 -9.93
CA GLY A 282 -29.95 -5.57 -11.02
C GLY A 282 -31.27 -4.82 -11.16
N ALA A 283 -31.95 -4.56 -10.03
CA ALA A 283 -33.18 -3.79 -10.00
C ALA A 283 -32.99 -2.30 -10.31
N ALA A 284 -31.90 -1.69 -9.85
CA ALA A 284 -31.64 -0.27 -10.04
C ALA A 284 -31.18 0.08 -11.46
N TYR A 285 -30.49 -0.84 -12.12
CA TYR A 285 -29.92 -0.66 -13.46
C TYR A 285 -30.65 -1.40 -14.57
N ASP A 286 -31.66 -2.21 -14.22
CA ASP A 286 -32.53 -2.95 -15.14
C ASP A 286 -31.75 -3.99 -15.97
N PHE A 287 -31.10 -4.94 -15.30
CA PHE A 287 -30.45 -6.09 -15.92
C PHE A 287 -30.70 -7.39 -15.15
N THR A 288 -30.60 -8.54 -15.83
CA THR A 288 -30.79 -9.87 -15.23
C THR A 288 -29.46 -10.49 -14.78
N GLU A 289 -29.54 -11.49 -13.90
CA GLU A 289 -28.36 -12.25 -13.45
C GLU A 289 -27.64 -12.92 -14.63
N GLU A 290 -28.39 -13.51 -15.57
CA GLU A 290 -27.81 -14.17 -16.75
C GLU A 290 -27.10 -13.17 -17.67
N TYR A 291 -27.63 -11.95 -17.76
CA TYR A 291 -27.00 -10.88 -18.54
C TYR A 291 -25.62 -10.54 -17.95
N ILE A 292 -25.55 -10.28 -16.64
CA ILE A 292 -24.30 -9.85 -16.03
C ILE A 292 -23.29 -10.98 -15.97
N TYR A 293 -23.73 -12.21 -15.69
CA TYR A 293 -22.89 -13.40 -15.77
C TYR A 293 -22.22 -13.52 -17.15
N LYS A 294 -23.03 -13.44 -18.22
CA LYS A 294 -22.50 -13.49 -19.58
C LYS A 294 -21.49 -12.38 -19.86
N LYS A 295 -21.74 -11.16 -19.36
CA LYS A 295 -20.80 -10.04 -19.53
C LYS A 295 -19.49 -10.24 -18.78
N ILE A 296 -19.50 -10.92 -17.63
CA ILE A 296 -18.30 -11.27 -16.88
C ILE A 296 -17.55 -12.38 -17.63
N HIS A 297 -18.24 -13.47 -17.96
CA HIS A 297 -17.68 -14.63 -18.62
C HIS A 297 -17.05 -14.33 -19.99
N ASP A 298 -17.70 -13.47 -20.79
CA ASP A 298 -17.22 -13.14 -22.14
C ASP A 298 -15.95 -12.26 -22.12
N LYS A 299 -15.61 -11.57 -21.01
CA LYS A 299 -14.47 -10.61 -20.95
C LYS A 299 -13.13 -11.23 -21.38
N PRO A 300 -12.67 -12.33 -20.75
CA PRO A 300 -11.39 -12.95 -21.09
C PRO A 300 -11.38 -13.66 -22.45
N ILE A 301 -12.52 -14.20 -22.92
CA ILE A 301 -12.61 -15.07 -24.10
C ILE A 301 -13.01 -14.32 -25.39
N ALA A 302 -13.71 -13.19 -25.28
CA ALA A 302 -14.27 -12.47 -26.42
C ALA A 302 -14.01 -10.95 -26.32
N PRO A 303 -12.76 -10.49 -26.18
CA PRO A 303 -12.42 -9.07 -26.05
C PRO A 303 -12.85 -8.22 -27.27
N ASN A 304 -13.02 -8.84 -28.44
CA ASN A 304 -13.60 -8.21 -29.63
C ASN A 304 -15.06 -7.73 -29.41
N SER A 305 -15.80 -8.36 -28.50
CA SER A 305 -17.16 -7.95 -28.12
C SER A 305 -17.18 -6.73 -27.19
N PHE A 306 -16.01 -6.33 -26.66
CA PHE A 306 -15.82 -5.21 -25.74
C PHE A 306 -14.93 -4.13 -26.34
N GLY A 307 -15.00 -3.94 -27.66
CA GLY A 307 -14.23 -2.90 -28.35
C GLY A 307 -12.76 -3.24 -28.51
N TYR A 308 -12.41 -4.53 -28.54
CA TYR A 308 -11.02 -5.01 -28.58
C TYR A 308 -10.26 -4.48 -27.37
N PHE A 309 -10.77 -4.83 -26.19
CA PHE A 309 -10.22 -4.46 -24.90
C PHE A 309 -10.19 -5.68 -23.98
N MET A 310 -9.07 -5.87 -23.28
CA MET A 310 -8.91 -6.88 -22.25
C MET A 310 -9.01 -6.18 -20.89
N ASP A 311 -9.88 -6.65 -20.01
CA ASP A 311 -10.18 -5.94 -18.76
C ASP A 311 -9.36 -6.48 -17.59
N HIS A 312 -8.33 -5.74 -17.16
CA HIS A 312 -7.55 -6.10 -15.97
C HIS A 312 -8.43 -6.32 -14.73
N ALA A 313 -9.54 -5.58 -14.56
CA ALA A 313 -10.40 -5.68 -13.37
C ALA A 313 -10.97 -7.09 -13.17
N TYR A 314 -11.27 -7.80 -14.28
CA TYR A 314 -11.71 -9.19 -14.24
C TYR A 314 -10.64 -10.10 -13.65
N PHE A 315 -9.41 -9.98 -14.16
CA PHE A 315 -8.29 -10.79 -13.69
C PHE A 315 -7.86 -10.41 -12.27
N SER A 316 -7.94 -9.12 -11.92
CA SER A 316 -7.67 -8.64 -10.56
C SER A 316 -8.58 -9.33 -9.56
N ALA A 317 -9.90 -9.29 -9.79
CA ALA A 317 -10.87 -9.91 -8.88
C ALA A 317 -10.70 -11.44 -8.81
N THR A 318 -10.64 -12.13 -9.95
CA THR A 318 -10.58 -13.59 -9.99
C THR A 318 -9.25 -14.15 -9.47
N ARG A 319 -8.12 -13.51 -9.77
CA ARG A 319 -6.80 -13.92 -9.24
C ARG A 319 -6.66 -13.61 -7.75
N LEU A 320 -7.18 -12.47 -7.29
CA LEU A 320 -7.16 -12.09 -5.89
C LEU A 320 -7.99 -13.07 -5.04
N TYR A 321 -9.15 -13.51 -5.52
CA TYR A 321 -9.95 -14.55 -4.86
C TYR A 321 -9.11 -15.79 -4.54
N ARG A 322 -8.37 -16.32 -5.53
CA ARG A 322 -7.51 -17.50 -5.34
C ARG A 322 -6.40 -17.28 -4.33
N GLU A 323 -5.84 -16.09 -4.32
CA GLU A 323 -4.77 -15.74 -3.39
C GLU A 323 -5.29 -15.64 -1.96
N ILE A 324 -6.46 -15.04 -1.75
CA ILE A 324 -7.13 -14.98 -0.45
C ILE A 324 -7.47 -16.40 0.02
N GLU A 325 -8.09 -17.22 -0.84
CA GLU A 325 -8.45 -18.61 -0.54
C GLU A 325 -7.22 -19.41 -0.10
N THR A 326 -6.10 -19.26 -0.81
CA THR A 326 -4.83 -19.94 -0.50
C THR A 326 -4.19 -19.41 0.79
N SER A 327 -4.23 -18.10 1.02
CA SER A 327 -3.48 -17.45 2.09
C SER A 327 -4.15 -17.59 3.46
N ILE A 328 -5.45 -17.26 3.54
CA ILE A 328 -6.20 -17.22 4.81
C ILE A 328 -7.17 -18.40 4.97
N GLY A 329 -7.43 -19.14 3.89
CA GLY A 329 -8.35 -20.28 3.87
C GLY A 329 -9.80 -19.87 3.65
N ILE A 330 -10.54 -20.73 2.94
CA ILE A 330 -11.94 -20.51 2.55
C ILE A 330 -12.87 -20.15 3.73
N ASN A 331 -12.66 -20.76 4.90
CA ASN A 331 -13.49 -20.55 6.09
C ASN A 331 -13.49 -19.11 6.62
N LYS A 332 -12.47 -18.31 6.28
CA LYS A 332 -12.37 -16.90 6.69
C LYS A 332 -12.98 -15.93 5.67
N ILE A 333 -13.18 -16.39 4.43
CA ILE A 333 -13.80 -15.58 3.38
C ILE A 333 -15.28 -15.41 3.71
N ASN A 334 -15.79 -14.19 3.61
CA ASN A 334 -17.18 -13.84 3.91
C ASN A 334 -17.72 -12.82 2.90
N GLU A 335 -18.97 -12.39 3.05
CA GLU A 335 -19.64 -11.43 2.14
C GLU A 335 -18.80 -10.17 1.89
N LYS A 336 -18.10 -9.65 2.90
CA LYS A 336 -17.28 -8.43 2.76
C LYS A 336 -16.07 -8.61 1.85
N HIS A 337 -15.51 -9.82 1.82
CA HIS A 337 -14.43 -10.16 0.87
C HIS A 337 -14.99 -10.23 -0.55
N VAL A 338 -16.18 -10.81 -0.72
CA VAL A 338 -16.86 -10.84 -2.03
C VAL A 338 -17.20 -9.42 -2.48
N ASP A 339 -17.65 -8.55 -1.57
CA ASP A 339 -17.91 -7.12 -1.86
C ASP A 339 -16.65 -6.40 -2.35
N ALA A 340 -15.50 -6.62 -1.71
CA ALA A 340 -14.23 -6.05 -2.17
C ALA A 340 -13.84 -6.56 -3.57
N LEU A 341 -14.05 -7.85 -3.85
CA LEU A 341 -13.78 -8.45 -5.15
C LEU A 341 -14.73 -7.95 -6.24
N THR A 342 -16.03 -7.79 -5.94
CA THR A 342 -16.99 -7.23 -6.90
C THR A 342 -16.79 -5.73 -7.11
N ALA A 343 -16.31 -4.99 -6.09
CA ALA A 343 -15.86 -3.62 -6.25
C ALA A 343 -14.71 -3.52 -7.26
N ILE A 344 -13.69 -4.38 -7.11
CA ILE A 344 -12.59 -4.48 -8.08
C ILE A 344 -13.15 -4.84 -9.46
N LEU A 345 -13.97 -5.87 -9.60
CA LEU A 345 -14.50 -6.28 -10.90
C LEU A 345 -15.27 -5.16 -11.62
N MET A 346 -15.94 -4.29 -10.85
CA MET A 346 -16.74 -3.19 -11.38
C MET A 346 -15.95 -1.94 -11.75
N HIS A 347 -14.78 -1.69 -11.15
CA HIS A 347 -14.16 -0.35 -11.16
C HIS A 347 -13.77 0.16 -12.56
N ASN A 348 -13.46 -0.77 -13.47
CA ASN A 348 -13.06 -0.45 -14.82
C ASN A 348 -14.21 -0.62 -15.83
N SER A 349 -14.11 -1.57 -16.76
CA SER A 349 -14.98 -1.55 -17.94
C SER A 349 -16.38 -2.13 -17.69
N LEU A 350 -16.55 -3.01 -16.69
CA LEU A 350 -17.82 -3.67 -16.42
C LEU A 350 -18.91 -2.65 -16.06
N PHE A 351 -18.68 -1.82 -15.03
CA PHE A 351 -19.68 -0.83 -14.64
C PHE A 351 -19.88 0.21 -15.75
N LYS A 352 -18.79 0.82 -16.22
CA LYS A 352 -18.80 1.92 -17.17
C LYS A 352 -19.52 1.57 -18.50
N PHE A 353 -19.26 0.39 -19.06
CA PHE A 353 -19.72 0.05 -20.42
C PHE A 353 -20.78 -1.05 -20.50
N ALA A 354 -20.93 -1.89 -19.48
CA ALA A 354 -21.92 -2.97 -19.48
C ALA A 354 -23.10 -2.73 -18.54
N ILE A 355 -22.95 -1.85 -17.54
CA ILE A 355 -24.03 -1.54 -16.58
C ILE A 355 -24.57 -0.13 -16.79
N SER A 356 -23.71 0.91 -16.69
CA SER A 356 -24.15 2.31 -16.71
C SER A 356 -24.16 2.94 -18.10
N PHE A 357 -23.48 2.33 -19.07
CA PHE A 357 -23.30 2.86 -20.42
C PHE A 357 -22.90 4.35 -20.41
N TYR A 358 -21.92 4.72 -19.57
CA TYR A 358 -21.64 6.13 -19.19
C TYR A 358 -21.34 7.08 -20.35
N LYS A 359 -20.93 6.54 -21.50
CA LYS A 359 -20.66 7.30 -22.74
C LYS A 359 -21.81 7.28 -23.76
N SER A 360 -22.93 6.62 -23.47
CA SER A 360 -24.06 6.50 -24.39
C SER A 360 -25.07 7.61 -24.18
N GLU A 361 -25.25 8.50 -25.16
CA GLU A 361 -26.27 9.57 -25.07
C GLU A 361 -27.71 9.05 -24.92
N ARG A 362 -27.99 7.82 -25.36
CA ARG A 362 -29.34 7.25 -25.38
C ARG A 362 -29.60 6.25 -24.25
N ASN A 363 -28.58 5.50 -23.85
CA ASN A 363 -28.71 4.37 -22.94
C ASN A 363 -28.00 4.60 -21.59
N HIS A 364 -27.42 5.78 -21.37
CA HIS A 364 -26.78 6.11 -20.10
C HIS A 364 -27.76 5.94 -18.93
N LYS A 365 -27.31 5.20 -17.92
CA LYS A 365 -28.01 4.99 -16.64
C LYS A 365 -27.37 5.85 -15.56
N GLU A 366 -28.09 6.02 -14.46
CA GLU A 366 -27.67 6.82 -13.31
C GLU A 366 -26.28 6.45 -12.76
N PRO A 367 -25.48 7.43 -12.32
CA PRO A 367 -24.20 7.18 -11.66
C PRO A 367 -24.32 6.28 -10.43
N LEU A 368 -23.25 5.54 -10.08
CA LEU A 368 -23.27 4.67 -8.91
C LEU A 368 -23.46 5.49 -7.62
N ARG A 369 -24.38 5.06 -6.77
CA ARG A 369 -24.59 5.65 -5.44
C ARG A 369 -23.81 4.89 -4.37
N MET A 370 -23.32 5.64 -3.38
CA MET A 370 -22.52 5.07 -2.28
C MET A 370 -23.30 4.07 -1.42
N GLU A 371 -24.64 4.17 -1.32
CA GLU A 371 -25.47 3.18 -0.62
C GLU A 371 -25.64 1.85 -1.38
N SER A 372 -25.44 1.83 -2.70
CA SER A 372 -25.69 0.63 -3.51
C SER A 372 -24.51 -0.35 -3.44
N HIS A 373 -23.29 0.18 -3.46
CA HIS A 373 -22.05 -0.58 -3.28
C HIS A 373 -20.94 0.37 -2.79
N PRO A 374 -20.79 0.57 -1.47
CA PRO A 374 -19.91 1.60 -0.92
C PRO A 374 -18.44 1.48 -1.32
N LEU A 375 -17.94 0.24 -1.47
CA LEU A 375 -16.55 0.00 -1.87
C LEU A 375 -16.35 0.27 -3.36
N ALA A 376 -17.25 -0.20 -4.23
CA ALA A 376 -17.16 0.06 -5.67
C ALA A 376 -17.29 1.56 -5.99
N TYR A 377 -18.19 2.26 -5.29
CA TYR A 377 -18.34 3.71 -5.37
C TYR A 377 -17.03 4.42 -5.04
N LEU A 378 -16.43 4.09 -3.90
CA LEU A 378 -15.22 4.75 -3.44
C LEU A 378 -14.03 4.39 -4.33
N LEU A 379 -13.94 3.13 -4.77
CA LEU A 379 -12.87 2.68 -5.66
C LEU A 379 -12.88 3.45 -6.98
N MET A 380 -14.03 3.54 -7.65
CA MET A 380 -14.15 4.31 -8.89
C MET A 380 -13.88 5.80 -8.70
N LEU A 381 -14.35 6.39 -7.59
CA LEU A 381 -14.07 7.79 -7.29
C LEU A 381 -12.57 8.03 -7.08
N CYS A 382 -11.92 7.22 -6.25
CA CYS A 382 -10.51 7.39 -5.91
C CYS A 382 -9.58 7.06 -7.09
N ASP A 383 -9.89 6.03 -7.88
CA ASP A 383 -9.16 5.66 -9.09
C ASP A 383 -9.14 6.83 -10.10
N GLU A 384 -10.31 7.38 -10.42
CA GLU A 384 -10.40 8.52 -11.36
C GLU A 384 -9.72 9.79 -10.81
N LEU A 385 -9.81 10.04 -9.50
CA LEU A 385 -9.11 11.18 -8.88
C LEU A 385 -7.59 11.03 -8.95
N GLN A 386 -7.06 9.79 -8.87
CA GLN A 386 -5.64 9.48 -8.87
C GLN A 386 -5.04 9.50 -10.28
N CYS A 387 -4.77 10.71 -10.77
CA CYS A 387 -4.16 10.93 -12.07
C CYS A 387 -2.83 11.71 -12.01
N TRP A 388 -2.30 11.99 -10.81
CA TRP A 388 -1.08 12.77 -10.57
C TRP A 388 0.08 11.91 -10.10
N ASP A 389 1.30 12.45 -10.20
CA ASP A 389 2.54 11.83 -9.70
C ASP A 389 2.80 10.40 -10.19
N ARG A 390 2.30 10.08 -11.40
CA ARG A 390 2.54 8.78 -12.02
C ARG A 390 3.67 8.89 -13.03
N THR A 391 4.71 8.08 -12.85
CA THR A 391 5.83 8.01 -13.80
C THR A 391 5.32 7.53 -15.16
N ALA A 392 5.54 8.32 -16.22
CA ALA A 392 5.12 7.98 -17.57
C ALA A 392 6.14 7.04 -18.25
N TYR A 393 5.76 5.77 -18.42
CA TYR A 393 6.59 4.79 -19.12
C TYR A 393 6.29 4.75 -20.62
N GLY A 394 5.01 4.87 -21.00
CA GLY A 394 4.57 4.71 -22.38
C GLY A 394 4.90 5.87 -23.33
N ARG A 395 5.06 5.59 -24.62
CA ARG A 395 5.47 6.58 -25.64
C ARG A 395 4.55 7.79 -25.73
N ASN A 396 3.22 7.59 -25.71
CA ASN A 396 2.25 8.68 -25.79
C ASN A 396 2.18 9.44 -24.46
N SER A 397 2.24 8.73 -23.34
CA SER A 397 2.22 9.34 -21.99
C SER A 397 3.39 10.31 -21.76
N ARG A 398 4.53 10.13 -22.44
CA ARG A 398 5.66 11.07 -22.39
C ARG A 398 5.44 12.38 -23.14
N THR A 399 4.46 12.43 -24.03
CA THR A 399 4.10 13.63 -24.82
C THR A 399 2.90 14.39 -24.24
N GLU A 400 2.21 13.80 -23.26
CA GLU A 400 1.03 14.37 -22.61
C GLU A 400 1.45 15.24 -21.41
N LEU A 401 0.68 16.30 -21.13
CA LEU A 401 0.94 17.18 -19.99
C LEU A 401 0.10 16.71 -18.80
N HIS A 402 0.64 15.79 -18.01
CA HIS A 402 -0.01 15.26 -16.80
C HIS A 402 0.31 16.10 -15.54
N PRO A 403 -0.57 16.10 -14.54
CA PRO A 403 -0.29 16.76 -13.27
C PRO A 403 0.81 16.02 -12.51
N MET A 404 1.80 16.76 -12.01
CA MET A 404 2.91 16.20 -11.24
C MET A 404 2.59 16.03 -9.75
N ALA A 405 1.61 16.78 -9.24
CA ALA A 405 1.23 16.76 -7.84
C ALA A 405 -0.20 17.27 -7.67
N THR A 406 -0.77 17.07 -6.48
CA THR A 406 -2.09 17.59 -6.13
C THR A 406 -2.11 18.08 -4.69
N ASN A 407 -2.99 19.02 -4.38
CA ASN A 407 -3.38 19.36 -3.02
C ASN A 407 -4.89 19.14 -2.86
N PHE A 408 -5.27 18.36 -1.86
CA PHE A 408 -6.67 18.17 -1.49
C PHE A 408 -7.04 19.01 -0.28
N ASP A 409 -8.29 19.46 -0.22
CA ASP A 409 -8.99 19.90 1.00
C ASP A 409 -10.31 19.11 1.09
N PHE A 410 -10.46 18.35 2.18
CA PHE A 410 -11.62 17.49 2.45
C PHE A 410 -12.66 18.10 3.42
N LYS A 411 -12.71 19.43 3.59
CA LYS A 411 -13.68 20.09 4.48
C LYS A 411 -15.12 19.92 4.00
N ASN A 412 -16.05 20.01 4.94
CA ASN A 412 -17.50 20.11 4.69
C ASN A 412 -18.07 18.96 3.84
N ASN A 413 -17.55 17.73 4.01
CA ASN A 413 -17.91 16.56 3.19
C ASN A 413 -17.67 16.77 1.67
N ALA A 414 -16.82 17.71 1.27
CA ALA A 414 -16.50 18.01 -0.14
C ALA A 414 -15.08 17.57 -0.49
N ILE A 415 -14.79 17.48 -1.79
CA ILE A 415 -13.43 17.28 -2.32
C ILE A 415 -13.06 18.51 -3.13
N HIS A 416 -12.09 19.27 -2.63
CA HIS A 416 -11.45 20.33 -3.40
C HIS A 416 -10.03 19.90 -3.80
N ALA A 417 -9.78 19.77 -5.10
CA ALA A 417 -8.53 19.24 -5.64
C ALA A 417 -7.84 20.28 -6.53
N ILE A 418 -6.63 20.68 -6.15
CA ILE A 418 -5.76 21.54 -6.96
C ILE A 418 -4.68 20.67 -7.61
N TYR A 419 -4.80 20.43 -8.91
CA TYR A 419 -3.84 19.65 -9.69
C TYR A 419 -2.75 20.55 -10.24
N TYR A 420 -1.50 20.24 -9.91
CA TYR A 420 -0.35 21.04 -10.29
C TYR A 420 0.38 20.45 -11.50
N TYR A 421 0.59 21.30 -12.50
CA TYR A 421 1.42 21.06 -13.67
C TYR A 421 2.77 21.76 -13.52
N ASP A 422 3.80 21.26 -14.21
CA ASP A 422 5.14 21.84 -14.13
C ASP A 422 5.14 23.27 -14.65
N LYS A 423 5.67 24.20 -13.85
CA LYS A 423 5.81 25.60 -14.22
C LYS A 423 6.81 25.78 -15.38
N GLU A 424 7.73 24.84 -15.58
CA GLU A 424 8.58 24.84 -16.78
C GLU A 424 7.77 24.63 -18.08
N GLU A 425 6.57 24.07 -17.99
CA GLU A 425 5.67 23.83 -19.12
C GLU A 425 4.66 24.97 -19.36
N GLN A 426 4.87 26.13 -18.72
CA GLN A 426 3.96 27.28 -18.76
C GLN A 426 3.76 27.81 -20.19
N GLU A 427 4.81 27.82 -21.02
CA GLU A 427 4.71 28.28 -22.42
C GLU A 427 3.73 27.43 -23.24
N LYS A 428 3.74 26.11 -23.06
CA LYS A 428 2.78 25.19 -23.71
C LYS A 428 1.35 25.44 -23.22
N ILE A 429 1.19 25.68 -21.92
CA ILE A 429 -0.12 26.01 -21.31
C ILE A 429 -0.66 27.33 -21.85
N ASP A 430 0.17 28.37 -21.95
CA ASP A 430 -0.24 29.70 -22.41
C ASP A 430 -0.59 29.70 -23.90
N THR A 431 0.16 28.94 -24.70
CA THR A 431 -0.15 28.69 -26.12
C THR A 431 -1.53 28.05 -26.26
N PHE A 432 -1.78 26.95 -25.54
CA PHE A 432 -3.08 26.28 -25.53
C PHE A 432 -4.21 27.22 -25.11
N LYS A 433 -4.04 28.00 -24.02
CA LYS A 433 -5.06 28.95 -23.55
C LYS A 433 -5.41 30.01 -24.59
N THR A 434 -4.42 30.47 -25.35
CA THR A 434 -4.62 31.47 -26.40
C THR A 434 -5.38 30.86 -27.58
N GLU A 435 -4.99 29.67 -28.03
CA GLU A 435 -5.70 28.94 -29.09
C GLU A 435 -7.14 28.60 -28.70
N TYR A 436 -7.34 28.13 -27.47
CA TYR A 436 -8.66 27.74 -26.95
C TYR A 436 -9.61 28.94 -26.86
N ARG A 437 -9.16 30.07 -26.31
CA ARG A 437 -9.96 31.31 -26.29
C ARG A 437 -10.32 31.79 -27.68
N ARG A 438 -9.37 31.72 -28.62
CA ARG A 438 -9.66 32.07 -30.01
C ARG A 438 -10.73 31.17 -30.62
N TRP A 439 -10.68 29.87 -30.34
CA TRP A 439 -11.71 28.93 -30.79
C TRP A 439 -13.08 29.23 -30.16
N GLU A 440 -13.14 29.61 -28.88
CA GLU A 440 -14.39 30.09 -28.24
C GLU A 440 -14.90 31.39 -28.89
N ASP A 441 -14.02 32.36 -29.13
CA ASP A 441 -14.36 33.65 -29.76
C ASP A 441 -14.82 33.49 -31.22
N ASP A 442 -14.27 32.49 -31.93
CA ASP A 442 -14.62 32.13 -33.32
C ASP A 442 -15.89 31.25 -33.39
N GLY A 443 -16.66 31.14 -32.29
CA GLY A 443 -17.97 30.48 -32.26
C GLY A 443 -17.93 28.96 -32.10
N GLU A 444 -16.84 28.42 -31.56
CA GLU A 444 -16.64 26.98 -31.31
C GLU A 444 -16.68 26.11 -32.59
N GLU A 445 -16.37 26.69 -33.75
CA GLU A 445 -16.37 25.96 -35.03
C GLU A 445 -15.19 24.98 -35.15
N GLY A 446 -15.48 23.72 -35.51
CA GLY A 446 -14.46 22.70 -35.76
C GLY A 446 -14.00 21.94 -34.51
N LYS A 447 -12.78 21.39 -34.53
CA LYS A 447 -12.22 20.63 -33.40
C LYS A 447 -11.56 21.59 -32.41
N ALA A 448 -12.01 21.56 -31.16
CA ALA A 448 -11.39 22.32 -30.08
C ALA A 448 -9.87 22.01 -29.97
N PRO A 449 -9.02 23.04 -29.74
CA PRO A 449 -7.61 22.83 -29.40
C PRO A 449 -7.47 21.89 -28.21
N ARG A 450 -6.40 21.07 -28.19
CA ARG A 450 -6.21 20.06 -27.14
C ARG A 450 -4.78 20.04 -26.62
N LEU A 451 -4.66 20.15 -25.31
CA LEU A 451 -3.46 19.80 -24.55
C LEU A 451 -3.85 18.68 -23.58
N LYS A 452 -3.63 17.43 -23.98
CA LYS A 452 -4.20 16.25 -23.30
C LYS A 452 -3.84 16.23 -21.80
N ALA A 453 -4.78 15.77 -20.97
CA ALA A 453 -4.79 15.81 -19.50
C ALA A 453 -4.93 17.22 -18.87
N TYR A 454 -4.21 18.24 -19.36
CA TYR A 454 -4.42 19.62 -18.90
C TYR A 454 -5.78 20.17 -19.30
N SER A 455 -6.11 20.06 -20.59
CA SER A 455 -7.35 20.58 -21.17
C SER A 455 -8.59 19.93 -20.56
N ASP A 456 -8.54 18.64 -20.20
CA ASP A 456 -9.66 17.95 -19.56
C ASP A 456 -10.05 18.56 -18.19
N MET A 457 -9.13 19.27 -17.53
CA MET A 457 -9.38 19.99 -16.27
C MET A 457 -9.56 21.51 -16.43
N ALA A 458 -8.99 22.10 -17.49
CA ALA A 458 -8.91 23.55 -17.66
C ALA A 458 -10.01 24.13 -18.56
N GLU A 459 -10.61 23.31 -19.42
CA GLU A 459 -11.70 23.71 -20.30
C GLU A 459 -12.98 24.04 -19.53
N LYS A 460 -13.88 24.78 -20.18
CA LYS A 460 -15.17 25.23 -19.61
C LYS A 460 -16.04 24.08 -19.08
N GLU A 461 -16.10 22.97 -19.78
CA GLU A 461 -16.90 21.80 -19.40
C GLU A 461 -16.23 20.93 -18.32
N GLN A 462 -14.95 21.17 -18.01
CA GLN A 462 -14.13 20.36 -17.11
C GLN A 462 -14.40 18.85 -17.24
N ARG A 463 -14.13 18.30 -18.43
CA ARG A 463 -14.41 16.89 -18.78
C ARG A 463 -13.97 15.90 -17.72
N PHE A 464 -12.86 16.15 -17.04
CA PHE A 464 -12.38 15.33 -15.93
C PHE A 464 -13.41 15.20 -14.81
N ALA A 465 -13.95 16.32 -14.30
CA ALA A 465 -14.98 16.30 -13.26
C ALA A 465 -16.30 15.74 -13.82
N ALA A 466 -16.72 16.17 -15.01
CA ALA A 466 -17.96 15.72 -15.62
C ALA A 466 -18.00 14.21 -15.91
N ASP A 467 -16.86 13.60 -16.27
CA ASP A 467 -16.78 12.16 -16.48
C ASP A 467 -16.83 11.38 -15.14
N ILE A 468 -16.23 11.91 -14.07
CA ILE A 468 -16.39 11.34 -12.71
C ILE A 468 -17.86 11.35 -12.29
N GLU A 469 -18.56 12.48 -12.49
CA GLU A 469 -19.98 12.64 -12.15
C GLU A 469 -20.92 11.71 -12.92
N LYS A 470 -20.52 11.25 -14.12
CA LYS A 470 -21.26 10.22 -14.87
C LYS A 470 -21.03 8.80 -14.35
N ILE A 471 -19.93 8.57 -13.64
CA ILE A 471 -19.56 7.26 -13.11
C ILE A 471 -20.10 7.09 -11.68
N VAL A 472 -19.91 8.09 -10.83
CA VAL A 472 -20.33 8.06 -9.42
C VAL A 472 -21.14 9.29 -9.06
N ASP A 473 -22.15 9.11 -8.20
CA ASP A 473 -22.99 10.19 -7.70
C ASP A 473 -22.20 11.09 -6.72
N THR A 474 -21.92 12.32 -7.12
CA THR A 474 -21.17 13.30 -6.32
C THR A 474 -22.07 14.25 -5.53
N SER A 475 -23.40 14.06 -5.54
CA SER A 475 -24.36 14.97 -4.86
C SER A 475 -24.10 15.16 -3.36
N ASN A 476 -23.54 14.13 -2.70
CA ASN A 476 -23.18 14.13 -1.28
C ASN A 476 -21.68 14.35 -1.02
N ILE A 477 -20.90 14.56 -2.07
CA ILE A 477 -19.46 14.82 -2.03
C ILE A 477 -19.06 15.74 -3.18
N SER A 478 -19.44 17.01 -3.07
CA SER A 478 -19.21 17.98 -4.15
C SER A 478 -17.73 18.02 -4.54
N LEU A 479 -17.45 17.84 -5.83
CA LEU A 479 -16.11 17.82 -6.39
C LEU A 479 -15.78 19.16 -7.02
N THR A 480 -14.64 19.74 -6.65
CA THR A 480 -14.08 20.94 -7.29
C THR A 480 -12.68 20.64 -7.78
N VAL A 481 -12.43 20.86 -9.07
CA VAL A 481 -11.15 20.58 -9.72
C VAL A 481 -10.55 21.89 -10.24
N ILE A 482 -9.33 22.19 -9.81
CA ILE A 482 -8.61 23.40 -10.20
C ILE A 482 -7.24 23.02 -10.77
N PRO A 483 -6.98 23.25 -12.07
CA PRO A 483 -5.63 23.14 -12.60
C PRO A 483 -4.80 24.37 -12.22
N SER A 484 -3.55 24.14 -11.79
CA SER A 484 -2.60 25.18 -11.41
C SER A 484 -1.16 24.79 -11.80
N THR A 485 -0.21 25.69 -11.63
CA THR A 485 1.22 25.41 -11.86
C THR A 485 2.05 25.67 -10.61
N LYS A 486 3.09 24.86 -10.39
CA LYS A 486 4.11 25.09 -9.36
C LYS A 486 5.47 24.57 -9.84
N GLU A 487 6.55 24.89 -9.14
CA GLU A 487 7.87 24.33 -9.44
C GLU A 487 7.92 22.85 -9.03
N ALA A 488 8.55 22.01 -9.86
CA ALA A 488 8.72 20.60 -9.55
C ALA A 488 9.68 20.43 -8.36
N ASP A 489 9.20 19.85 -7.27
CA ASP A 489 10.05 19.47 -6.13
C ASP A 489 10.38 17.98 -6.21
N ARG A 490 11.65 17.68 -6.51
CA ARG A 490 12.17 16.31 -6.58
C ARG A 490 13.00 15.92 -5.34
N LYS A 491 13.16 16.83 -4.37
CA LYS A 491 14.09 16.61 -3.23
C LYS A 491 13.63 15.48 -2.32
N ASN A 492 12.32 15.35 -2.11
CA ASN A 492 11.74 14.37 -1.20
C ASN A 492 11.65 12.95 -1.78
N LYS A 493 11.85 12.79 -3.10
CA LYS A 493 11.80 11.47 -3.73
C LYS A 493 13.02 10.60 -3.40
N HIS A 494 14.14 11.21 -3.00
CA HIS A 494 15.38 10.51 -2.67
C HIS A 494 15.76 9.40 -3.68
N THR A 495 15.57 9.66 -4.97
CA THR A 495 15.85 8.67 -6.01
C THR A 495 17.34 8.63 -6.32
N TYR A 496 17.99 7.53 -5.99
CA TYR A 496 19.41 7.26 -6.28
C TYR A 496 19.57 6.42 -7.55
N LEU A 497 20.82 6.22 -7.99
CA LEU A 497 21.13 5.30 -9.09
C LEU A 497 20.76 3.86 -8.74
N SER A 498 21.00 3.48 -7.49
CA SER A 498 20.56 2.20 -6.94
C SER A 498 19.04 2.18 -6.82
N ARG A 499 18.38 1.28 -7.55
CA ARG A 499 16.93 1.03 -7.49
C ARG A 499 16.69 -0.47 -7.45
N SER A 500 15.76 -0.91 -6.60
CA SER A 500 15.42 -2.32 -6.44
C SER A 500 13.95 -2.55 -6.78
N ASN A 501 13.67 -3.70 -7.37
CA ASN A 501 12.31 -4.24 -7.33
C ASN A 501 12.02 -4.83 -5.93
N PHE A 502 10.78 -5.23 -5.72
CA PHE A 502 10.33 -5.84 -4.47
C PHE A 502 11.19 -7.04 -4.03
N LEU A 503 11.41 -8.00 -4.92
CA LEU A 503 12.15 -9.24 -4.64
C LEU A 503 13.52 -8.93 -4.06
N HIS A 504 14.23 -8.02 -4.73
CA HIS A 504 15.53 -7.55 -4.32
C HIS A 504 15.50 -6.86 -2.95
N LEU A 505 14.48 -6.05 -2.63
CA LEU A 505 14.36 -5.43 -1.30
C LEU A 505 14.06 -6.47 -0.21
N TYR A 506 13.19 -7.44 -0.49
CA TYR A 506 12.86 -8.50 0.46
C TYR A 506 14.07 -9.40 0.75
N ASP A 507 14.73 -9.89 -0.30
CA ASP A 507 15.92 -10.75 -0.18
C ASP A 507 17.06 -10.03 0.54
N PHE A 508 17.21 -8.73 0.26
CA PHE A 508 18.17 -7.88 0.97
C PHE A 508 17.78 -7.75 2.45
N ALA A 509 16.51 -7.52 2.79
CA ALA A 509 16.05 -7.48 4.18
C ALA A 509 16.26 -8.82 4.92
N VAL A 510 16.03 -9.95 4.25
CA VAL A 510 16.28 -11.30 4.77
C VAL A 510 17.78 -11.50 5.04
N ALA A 511 18.63 -11.13 4.08
CA ALA A 511 20.09 -11.19 4.23
C ALA A 511 20.60 -10.26 5.35
N LEU A 512 19.99 -9.08 5.50
CA LEU A 512 20.28 -8.15 6.58
C LEU A 512 19.91 -8.77 7.93
N ASN A 513 18.72 -9.35 8.10
CA ASN A 513 18.34 -9.97 9.36
C ASN A 513 19.34 -11.07 9.80
N ALA A 514 19.75 -11.89 8.84
CA ALA A 514 20.65 -13.02 9.05
C ALA A 514 22.11 -12.65 9.32
N ARG A 515 22.50 -11.39 9.07
CA ARG A 515 23.91 -10.96 9.03
C ARG A 515 24.71 -11.23 10.31
N TYR A 516 24.06 -11.10 11.48
CA TYR A 516 24.69 -11.31 12.78
C TYR A 516 24.81 -12.80 13.10
N SER A 517 23.72 -13.56 12.91
CA SER A 517 23.65 -14.97 13.28
C SER A 517 24.59 -15.85 12.47
N TYR A 518 24.85 -15.48 11.21
CA TYR A 518 25.61 -16.31 10.26
C TYR A 518 26.99 -15.74 9.90
N GLN A 519 27.49 -14.75 10.63
CA GLN A 519 28.81 -14.19 10.39
C GLN A 519 29.89 -15.29 10.46
N GLY A 520 30.64 -15.47 9.36
CA GLY A 520 31.65 -16.53 9.23
C GLY A 520 31.12 -17.93 8.91
N SER A 521 29.80 -18.14 8.86
CA SER A 521 29.15 -19.39 8.46
C SER A 521 28.17 -19.23 7.30
N GLU A 522 28.29 -18.12 6.56
CA GLU A 522 27.33 -17.70 5.53
C GLU A 522 27.13 -18.79 4.48
N LYS A 523 28.18 -19.54 4.12
CA LYS A 523 28.09 -20.61 3.11
C LYS A 523 27.19 -21.79 3.53
N ASN A 524 27.01 -22.01 4.83
CA ASN A 524 26.39 -23.23 5.36
C ASN A 524 24.88 -23.13 5.59
N VAL A 525 24.30 -21.92 5.48
CA VAL A 525 22.87 -21.70 5.70
C VAL A 525 22.08 -21.71 4.39
N ALA A 526 20.93 -22.40 4.39
CA ALA A 526 20.01 -22.44 3.26
C ALA A 526 19.10 -21.19 3.25
N THR A 527 18.76 -20.71 2.05
CA THR A 527 17.89 -19.53 1.86
C THR A 527 16.55 -19.67 2.59
N SER A 528 15.93 -20.85 2.54
CA SER A 528 14.66 -21.12 3.23
C SER A 528 14.74 -21.00 4.76
N ALA A 529 15.91 -21.24 5.35
CA ALA A 529 16.11 -21.02 6.78
C ALA A 529 16.16 -19.52 7.11
N LEU A 530 16.80 -18.72 6.25
CA LEU A 530 16.88 -17.27 6.40
C LEU A 530 15.49 -16.62 6.31
N GLU A 531 14.70 -17.04 5.32
CA GLU A 531 13.31 -16.58 5.14
C GLU A 531 12.47 -16.92 6.36
N LYS A 532 12.56 -18.16 6.87
CA LYS A 532 11.80 -18.59 8.05
C LYS A 532 12.17 -17.79 9.31
N GLU A 533 13.44 -17.46 9.50
CA GLU A 533 13.87 -16.60 10.61
C GLU A 533 13.35 -15.17 10.48
N PHE A 534 13.32 -14.62 9.26
CA PHE A 534 12.78 -13.30 8.98
C PHE A 534 11.26 -13.23 9.17
N GLU A 535 10.53 -14.24 8.71
CA GLU A 535 9.07 -14.36 8.85
C GLU A 535 8.61 -14.56 10.31
N ALA A 536 9.52 -14.99 11.20
CA ALA A 536 9.25 -15.15 12.62
C ALA A 536 9.32 -13.84 13.43
N LEU A 537 9.84 -12.76 12.83
CA LEU A 537 9.90 -11.44 13.45
C LEU A 537 8.52 -10.78 13.50
N SER A 538 8.30 -9.88 14.46
CA SER A 538 7.16 -8.96 14.38
C SER A 538 7.29 -7.99 13.20
N LEU A 539 6.15 -7.45 12.74
CA LEU A 539 6.10 -6.48 11.64
C LEU A 539 7.05 -5.29 11.84
N GLU A 540 7.20 -4.79 13.07
CA GLU A 540 8.16 -3.70 13.40
C GLU A 540 9.58 -4.03 12.92
N TYR A 541 10.08 -5.23 13.23
CA TYR A 541 11.44 -5.64 12.89
C TYR A 541 11.58 -6.05 11.42
N GLN A 542 10.54 -6.60 10.82
CA GLN A 542 10.52 -6.85 9.37
C GLN A 542 10.65 -5.52 8.60
N ILE A 543 9.82 -4.53 8.96
CA ILE A 543 9.85 -3.19 8.36
C ILE A 543 11.16 -2.47 8.66
N SER A 544 11.72 -2.62 9.86
CA SER A 544 13.04 -2.06 10.20
C SER A 544 14.14 -2.57 9.27
N ASN A 545 14.19 -3.89 9.02
CA ASN A 545 15.15 -4.50 8.08
C ASN A 545 14.89 -4.08 6.62
N ILE A 546 13.63 -3.95 6.20
CA ILE A 546 13.28 -3.44 4.86
C ILE A 546 13.71 -1.98 4.69
N ASN A 547 13.47 -1.13 5.71
CA ASN A 547 13.91 0.27 5.71
C ASN A 547 15.44 0.40 5.75
N GLN A 548 16.13 -0.53 6.41
CA GLN A 548 17.58 -0.65 6.34
C GLN A 548 18.04 -0.98 4.91
N ALA A 549 17.40 -1.93 4.23
CA ALA A 549 17.70 -2.26 2.83
C ALA A 549 17.47 -1.06 1.89
N LYS A 550 16.41 -0.29 2.10
CA LYS A 550 16.14 0.94 1.30
C LYS A 550 17.18 2.03 1.54
N SER A 551 17.61 2.21 2.79
CA SER A 551 18.62 3.22 3.15
C SER A 551 20.00 2.95 2.54
N PHE A 552 20.27 1.70 2.14
CA PHE A 552 21.52 1.34 1.46
C PHE A 552 21.74 2.08 0.15
N ALA A 553 20.68 2.37 -0.61
CA ALA A 553 20.82 3.14 -1.84
C ALA A 553 21.49 4.50 -1.59
N ARG A 554 21.09 5.17 -0.49
CA ARG A 554 21.71 6.41 -0.01
C ARG A 554 23.13 6.21 0.48
N TYR A 555 23.41 5.14 1.23
CA TYR A 555 24.75 4.86 1.74
C TYR A 555 25.75 4.62 0.60
N LEU A 556 25.32 3.91 -0.44
CA LEU A 556 26.15 3.63 -1.60
C LEU A 556 26.38 4.90 -2.43
N ASP A 557 25.36 5.74 -2.61
CA ASP A 557 25.49 7.02 -3.30
C ASP A 557 26.59 7.91 -2.68
N GLU A 558 26.60 8.04 -1.34
CA GLU A 558 27.64 8.76 -0.59
C GLU A 558 29.05 8.15 -0.74
N LEU A 559 29.13 6.85 -1.05
CA LEU A 559 30.38 6.14 -1.29
C LEU A 559 30.83 6.14 -2.76
N GLY A 560 30.06 6.75 -3.67
CA GLY A 560 30.31 6.63 -5.12
C GLY A 560 30.10 5.20 -5.63
N CYS A 561 29.15 4.48 -5.03
CA CYS A 561 28.81 3.10 -5.34
C CYS A 561 27.33 2.98 -5.73
N PHE A 562 26.96 1.90 -6.39
CA PHE A 562 25.58 1.58 -6.68
C PHE A 562 25.35 0.08 -6.73
N TYR A 563 24.10 -0.37 -6.60
CA TYR A 563 23.73 -1.75 -6.86
C TYR A 563 22.84 -1.87 -8.09
N THR A 564 22.94 -3.01 -8.78
CA THR A 564 22.05 -3.40 -9.87
C THR A 564 21.98 -4.92 -9.97
N ASP A 565 20.87 -5.41 -10.49
CA ASP A 565 20.64 -6.81 -10.87
C ASP A 565 21.21 -7.17 -12.25
N ARG A 566 21.70 -6.17 -13.00
CA ARG A 566 22.28 -6.36 -14.33
C ARG A 566 23.79 -6.48 -14.27
N PRO A 567 24.40 -7.34 -15.09
CA PRO A 567 25.85 -7.31 -15.26
C PRO A 567 26.25 -6.00 -15.94
N VAL A 568 27.15 -5.25 -15.30
CA VAL A 568 27.70 -3.99 -15.80
C VAL A 568 29.23 -4.00 -15.77
N ASP A 569 29.87 -3.20 -16.62
CA ASP A 569 31.33 -3.08 -16.78
C ASP A 569 31.94 -2.12 -15.74
N TYR A 570 31.68 -2.40 -14.46
CA TYR A 570 32.22 -1.65 -13.34
C TYR A 570 32.91 -2.60 -12.35
N GLU A 571 33.80 -2.06 -11.52
CA GLU A 571 34.47 -2.85 -10.47
C GLU A 571 33.44 -3.31 -9.42
N MET A 572 33.28 -4.64 -9.30
CA MET A 572 32.39 -5.23 -8.31
C MET A 572 33.00 -5.14 -6.90
N ILE A 573 32.24 -4.58 -5.97
CA ILE A 573 32.62 -4.52 -4.56
C ILE A 573 32.25 -5.82 -3.87
N THR A 574 33.22 -6.42 -3.19
CA THR A 574 33.03 -7.68 -2.43
C THR A 574 33.12 -7.50 -0.93
N SER A 575 33.58 -6.33 -0.47
CA SER A 575 33.68 -5.93 0.92
C SER A 575 33.83 -4.41 1.03
N PHE A 576 33.32 -3.80 2.09
CA PHE A 576 33.60 -2.42 2.46
C PHE A 576 34.85 -2.33 3.35
N THR A 577 35.63 -1.28 3.12
CA THR A 577 36.81 -0.92 3.96
C THR A 577 36.38 -0.16 5.21
N GLU A 578 37.22 -0.14 6.25
CA GLU A 578 36.97 0.66 7.46
C GLU A 578 36.72 2.15 7.15
N LYS A 579 37.40 2.70 6.14
CA LYS A 579 37.20 4.10 5.74
C LYS A 579 35.79 4.34 5.19
N GLN A 580 35.29 3.42 4.34
CA GLN A 580 33.92 3.50 3.81
C GLN A 580 32.89 3.28 4.90
N MET A 581 33.15 2.33 5.81
CA MET A 581 32.30 2.04 6.96
C MET A 581 32.13 3.24 7.89
N LYS A 582 33.18 4.04 8.11
CA LYS A 582 33.10 5.29 8.87
C LYS A 582 32.19 6.35 8.25
N VAL A 583 31.86 6.25 6.96
CA VAL A 583 30.94 7.18 6.29
C VAL A 583 29.49 6.83 6.62
N PHE A 584 29.08 5.58 6.40
CA PHE A 584 27.68 5.21 6.52
C PHE A 584 27.26 4.72 7.92
N ALA A 585 28.18 4.23 8.77
CA ALA A 585 27.80 3.75 10.10
C ALA A 585 27.13 4.82 10.99
N PRO A 586 27.56 6.11 11.01
CA PRO A 586 26.81 7.17 11.68
C PRO A 586 25.41 7.41 11.07
N MET A 587 25.25 7.18 9.75
CA MET A 587 23.96 7.32 9.06
C MET A 587 23.01 6.16 9.38
N GLU A 588 23.56 4.95 9.56
CA GLU A 588 22.85 3.77 10.05
C GLU A 588 22.36 3.98 11.48
N HIS A 589 23.24 4.47 12.37
CA HIS A 589 22.87 4.83 13.73
C HIS A 589 21.78 5.92 13.75
N GLU A 590 21.87 6.92 12.87
CA GLU A 590 20.80 7.91 12.71
C GLU A 590 19.46 7.31 12.32
N ARG A 591 19.44 6.37 11.35
CA ARG A 591 18.19 5.68 10.98
C ARG A 591 17.64 4.91 12.19
N TRP A 592 18.48 4.13 12.87
CA TRP A 592 18.09 3.33 14.02
C TRP A 592 17.50 4.19 15.15
N ILE A 593 18.14 5.30 15.52
CA ILE A 593 17.64 6.24 16.54
C ILE A 593 16.29 6.83 16.15
N ARG A 594 16.18 7.34 14.92
CA ARG A 594 14.93 7.96 14.45
C ARG A 594 13.77 6.97 14.45
N GLU A 595 14.03 5.74 14.04
CA GLU A 595 13.05 4.67 14.05
C GLU A 595 12.60 4.31 15.47
N HIS A 596 13.54 4.13 16.40
CA HIS A 596 13.22 3.82 17.80
C HIS A 596 12.34 4.89 18.43
N ILE A 597 12.70 6.17 18.26
CA ILE A 597 11.89 7.30 18.76
C ILE A 597 10.47 7.24 18.21
N SER A 598 10.33 7.09 16.89
CA SER A 598 9.02 7.06 16.24
C SER A 598 8.19 5.83 16.57
N MET A 599 8.82 4.75 17.03
CA MET A 599 8.18 3.54 17.49
C MET A 599 7.93 3.56 19.01
N GLY A 600 8.09 4.70 19.69
CA GLY A 600 7.76 4.87 21.10
C GLY A 600 8.79 4.28 22.07
N TRP A 601 10.04 4.13 21.63
CA TRP A 601 11.13 3.71 22.51
C TRP A 601 11.68 4.85 23.36
N ILE A 602 12.18 4.51 24.56
CA ILE A 602 12.84 5.43 25.49
C ILE A 602 14.30 5.07 25.75
N SER A 603 15.09 6.08 26.07
CA SER A 603 16.46 5.90 26.56
C SER A 603 16.48 5.31 27.97
N GLY A 604 17.33 4.31 28.19
CA GLY A 604 17.56 3.78 29.54
C GLY A 604 18.07 2.34 29.56
N ASN A 605 18.46 1.87 30.74
CA ASN A 605 19.00 0.53 30.97
C ASN A 605 18.30 -0.23 32.11
N LEU A 606 17.08 0.18 32.47
CA LEU A 606 16.35 -0.42 33.59
C LEU A 606 16.11 -1.92 33.39
N TYR A 607 15.92 -2.38 32.16
CA TYR A 607 15.79 -3.81 31.86
C TYR A 607 17.06 -4.63 32.22
N GLU A 608 18.24 -4.01 32.30
CA GLU A 608 19.49 -4.66 32.73
C GLU A 608 19.65 -4.66 34.27
N THR A 609 19.04 -3.69 34.97
CA THR A 609 19.32 -3.43 36.39
C THR A 609 18.14 -3.71 37.34
N ALA A 610 16.92 -3.72 36.83
CA ALA A 610 15.72 -3.96 37.62
C ALA A 610 15.74 -5.34 38.27
N MET A 611 15.24 -5.40 39.51
CA MET A 611 14.93 -6.66 40.17
C MET A 611 13.72 -7.29 39.49
N LEU A 612 13.90 -8.50 38.96
CA LEU A 612 12.84 -9.22 38.27
C LEU A 612 12.02 -10.02 39.27
N PRO A 613 10.68 -9.89 39.28
CA PRO A 613 9.81 -10.74 40.10
C PRO A 613 10.04 -12.23 39.77
N ALA A 614 9.96 -13.10 40.78
CA ALA A 614 10.16 -14.55 40.60
C ALA A 614 9.21 -15.15 39.55
N GLU A 615 7.98 -14.65 39.48
CA GLU A 615 6.99 -15.05 38.47
C GLU A 615 7.40 -14.66 37.05
N PHE A 616 8.07 -13.51 36.89
CA PHE A 616 8.57 -13.03 35.60
C PHE A 616 9.72 -13.91 35.09
N LEU A 617 10.63 -14.30 35.98
CA LEU A 617 11.69 -15.27 35.67
C LEU A 617 11.10 -16.63 35.30
N LYS A 618 10.12 -17.12 36.07
CA LYS A 618 9.44 -18.39 35.80
C LYS A 618 8.76 -18.39 34.43
N ARG A 619 8.15 -17.27 34.01
CA ARG A 619 7.50 -17.13 32.70
C ARG A 619 8.47 -17.29 31.53
N HIS A 620 9.67 -16.74 31.65
CA HIS A 620 10.66 -16.70 30.56
C HIS A 620 11.75 -17.78 30.68
N GLY A 621 11.72 -18.59 31.73
CA GLY A 621 12.61 -19.73 31.95
C GLY A 621 13.99 -19.34 32.50
N ASP A 622 14.61 -18.32 31.91
CA ASP A 622 15.92 -17.82 32.32
C ASP A 622 15.98 -16.30 32.36
N GLU A 623 16.97 -15.77 33.09
CA GLU A 623 17.14 -14.32 33.29
C GLU A 623 17.48 -13.58 32.00
N ILE A 624 18.23 -14.18 31.08
CA ILE A 624 18.64 -13.54 29.82
C ILE A 624 17.40 -13.31 28.95
N THR A 625 16.56 -14.33 28.80
CA THR A 625 15.31 -14.25 28.05
C THR A 625 14.33 -13.29 28.72
N ALA A 626 14.23 -13.32 30.05
CA ALA A 626 13.40 -12.39 30.81
C ALA A 626 13.82 -10.93 30.59
N ARG A 627 15.11 -10.61 30.67
CA ARG A 627 15.61 -9.24 30.46
C ARG A 627 15.35 -8.74 29.04
N LYS A 628 15.49 -9.62 28.04
CA LYS A 628 15.12 -9.29 26.64
C LYS A 628 13.62 -9.00 26.52
N ALA A 629 12.76 -9.81 27.14
CA ALA A 629 11.31 -9.55 27.13
C ALA A 629 10.96 -8.23 27.85
N LEU A 630 11.59 -7.96 29.00
CA LEU A 630 11.39 -6.70 29.71
C LEU A 630 11.82 -5.50 28.87
N ARG A 631 12.93 -5.60 28.11
CA ARG A 631 13.36 -4.55 27.17
C ARG A 631 12.25 -4.19 26.18
N GLU A 632 11.62 -5.19 25.57
CA GLU A 632 10.52 -5.00 24.63
C GLU A 632 9.25 -4.47 25.29
N GLN A 633 8.91 -4.99 26.48
CA GLN A 633 7.76 -4.53 27.27
C GLN A 633 7.89 -3.06 27.68
N LEU A 634 9.10 -2.64 28.04
CA LEU A 634 9.40 -1.25 28.37
C LEU A 634 9.58 -0.37 27.14
N ARG A 635 9.84 -0.98 25.97
CA ARG A 635 10.40 -0.32 24.78
C ARG A 635 11.57 0.58 25.15
N MET A 636 12.56 0.02 25.84
CA MET A 636 13.68 0.78 26.38
C MET A 636 15.01 0.28 25.82
N HIS A 637 15.89 1.19 25.39
CA HIS A 637 17.23 0.82 24.97
C HIS A 637 18.28 1.82 25.47
N LYS A 638 19.44 1.32 25.90
CA LYS A 638 20.50 2.16 26.51
C LYS A 638 21.19 3.09 25.52
N LEU A 639 21.08 2.76 24.24
CA LEU A 639 21.59 3.56 23.12
C LEU A 639 20.50 4.42 22.47
N ALA A 640 19.22 4.26 22.86
CA ALA A 640 18.17 5.12 22.34
C ALA A 640 18.34 6.54 22.88
N MET A 641 17.80 7.52 22.16
CA MET A 641 17.77 8.92 22.56
C MET A 641 16.32 9.37 22.67
N ASP A 642 16.05 10.26 23.62
CA ASP A 642 14.70 10.82 23.81
C ASP A 642 14.52 12.13 23.04
N GLY A 643 13.26 12.49 22.78
CA GLY A 643 12.89 13.77 22.17
C GLY A 643 13.13 13.81 20.66
N LYS A 644 13.55 14.99 20.15
CA LYS A 644 13.75 15.24 18.71
C LYS A 644 15.21 15.65 18.44
N PRO A 645 16.18 14.74 18.63
CA PRO A 645 17.58 15.08 18.47
C PRO A 645 17.90 15.49 17.03
N LYS A 646 18.69 16.55 16.89
CA LYS A 646 19.24 17.01 15.62
C LYS A 646 20.30 16.02 15.15
N ARG A 647 20.52 15.98 13.83
CA ARG A 647 21.49 15.06 13.20
C ARG A 647 22.88 15.11 13.84
N TRP A 648 23.38 16.31 14.15
CA TRP A 648 24.71 16.47 14.77
C TRP A 648 24.77 15.92 16.20
N GLU A 649 23.67 15.92 16.97
CA GLU A 649 23.60 15.35 18.31
C GLU A 649 23.67 13.82 18.24
N ILE A 650 22.96 13.23 17.29
CA ILE A 650 22.98 11.79 17.01
C ILE A 650 24.39 11.33 16.60
N PHE A 651 25.05 12.11 15.74
CA PHE A 651 26.41 11.79 15.28
C PHE A 651 27.42 11.91 16.43
N ALA A 652 27.31 12.95 17.27
CA ALA A 652 28.14 13.08 18.47
C ALA A 652 27.91 11.92 19.46
N HIS A 653 26.66 11.47 19.61
CA HIS A 653 26.33 10.28 20.40
C HIS A 653 27.02 9.03 19.84
N TYR A 654 26.95 8.80 18.52
CA TYR A 654 27.63 7.68 17.88
C TYR A 654 29.15 7.71 18.11
N GLU A 655 29.78 8.87 17.95
CA GLU A 655 31.23 9.01 18.17
C GLU A 655 31.66 8.71 19.61
N ALA A 656 30.79 8.93 20.59
CA ALA A 656 31.04 8.63 21.99
C ALA A 656 30.84 7.14 22.35
N LEU A 657 30.30 6.31 21.45
CA LEU A 657 30.07 4.89 21.73
C LEU A 657 31.38 4.11 21.87
N PRO A 658 31.41 3.06 22.71
CA PRO A 658 32.52 2.11 22.72
C PRO A 658 32.71 1.46 21.34
N GLU A 659 33.96 1.13 21.00
CA GLU A 659 34.27 0.50 19.70
C GLU A 659 33.51 -0.82 19.47
N GLU A 660 33.22 -1.58 20.53
CA GLU A 660 32.38 -2.78 20.48
C GLU A 660 30.96 -2.50 19.95
N GLU A 661 30.37 -1.36 20.30
CA GLU A 661 29.04 -0.97 19.81
C GLU A 661 29.11 -0.43 18.40
N LYS A 662 30.12 0.41 18.09
CA LYS A 662 30.35 0.92 16.72
C LYS A 662 30.54 -0.23 15.72
N LYS A 663 31.23 -1.30 16.11
CA LYS A 663 31.43 -2.50 15.27
C LYS A 663 30.13 -3.15 14.81
N LYS A 664 29.06 -3.09 15.61
CA LYS A 664 27.75 -3.66 15.26
C LYS A 664 27.09 -2.93 14.08
N ASP A 665 27.46 -1.67 13.85
CA ASP A 665 26.97 -0.82 12.78
C ASP A 665 27.87 -0.86 11.53
N PHE A 666 28.92 -1.71 11.49
CA PHE A 666 29.70 -1.86 10.26
C PHE A 666 30.15 -3.29 9.92
N GLU A 667 30.67 -4.06 10.86
CA GLU A 667 31.23 -5.40 10.60
C GLU A 667 30.22 -6.37 9.94
N PRO A 668 28.93 -6.39 10.36
CA PRO A 668 27.95 -7.31 9.79
C PRO A 668 27.56 -6.98 8.34
N PHE A 669 27.88 -5.80 7.80
CA PHE A 669 27.54 -5.49 6.41
C PHE A 669 28.39 -6.28 5.41
N ASN A 670 29.63 -6.63 5.74
CA ASN A 670 30.42 -7.55 4.92
C ASN A 670 29.87 -8.98 4.96
N SER A 671 29.23 -9.39 6.07
CA SER A 671 28.49 -10.65 6.16
C SER A 671 27.26 -10.60 5.25
N MET A 672 26.50 -9.51 5.30
CA MET A 672 25.37 -9.28 4.40
C MET A 672 25.77 -9.37 2.91
N LEU A 673 26.91 -8.77 2.49
CA LEU A 673 27.37 -8.85 1.09
C LEU A 673 27.65 -10.27 0.61
N LYS A 674 27.95 -11.22 1.52
CA LYS A 674 28.12 -12.62 1.18
C LYS A 674 26.78 -13.35 1.14
N LEU A 675 25.86 -12.99 2.04
CA LEU A 675 24.52 -13.56 2.09
C LEU A 675 23.69 -13.13 0.89
N ILE A 676 23.77 -11.86 0.47
CA ILE A 676 23.02 -11.34 -0.68
C ILE A 676 23.39 -12.06 -1.99
N LYS A 677 24.64 -12.55 -2.11
CA LYS A 677 25.07 -13.36 -3.27
C LYS A 677 24.37 -14.72 -3.39
N LYS A 678 23.65 -15.16 -2.35
CA LYS A 678 22.82 -16.37 -2.42
C LYS A 678 21.48 -16.11 -3.10
N PHE A 679 21.08 -14.85 -3.17
CA PHE A 679 19.90 -14.40 -3.87
C PHE A 679 20.39 -13.91 -5.25
N ASP A 680 19.92 -14.53 -6.32
CA ASP A 680 20.40 -14.22 -7.67
C ASP A 680 20.09 -12.75 -8.03
N GLY A 681 21.04 -12.06 -8.68
CA GLY A 681 20.81 -10.76 -9.30
C GLY A 681 21.65 -9.62 -8.71
N LEU A 682 21.39 -9.20 -7.47
CA LEU A 682 21.95 -7.96 -6.93
C LEU A 682 23.48 -7.98 -6.73
N ARG A 683 24.16 -7.04 -7.37
CA ARG A 683 25.60 -6.82 -7.27
C ARG A 683 25.87 -5.35 -7.01
N ILE A 684 26.90 -5.08 -6.19
CA ILE A 684 27.34 -3.72 -5.87
C ILE A 684 28.58 -3.39 -6.67
N TYR A 685 28.61 -2.20 -7.25
CA TYR A 685 29.63 -1.69 -8.14
C TYR A 685 30.10 -0.31 -7.70
N ARG A 686 31.34 0.03 -8.03
CA ARG A 686 31.89 1.38 -7.88
C ARG A 686 31.63 2.20 -9.14
N LEU A 687 31.36 3.50 -9.01
CA LEU A 687 31.19 4.41 -10.17
C LEU A 687 32.51 4.83 -10.82
N ASP A 688 33.62 4.67 -10.11
CA ASP A 688 34.98 5.11 -10.50
C ASP A 688 35.79 4.04 -11.23
#